data_AF-A0A3B7MKF5-F1
#
_entry.id   AF-A0A3B7MKF5-F1
#
_cell.length_a   1.000
_cell.length_b   1.000
_cell.length_c   1.000
_cell.angle_alpha   90.00
_cell.angle_beta   90.00
_cell.angle_gamma   90.00
#
_symmetry.space_group_name_H-M   'P 1'
#
loop_
_entity.id
_entity.type
_entity.pdbx_description
1 polymer ?
#
loop_
_entity_poly.entity_id
_entity_poly.type
_entity_poly.pdbx_seq_one_letter_code
_entity_poly.pdbx_strand_id
1 'polypeptide(L)'
;MYSFTHNNTPRRVGVPALVFFFALYANGVLAQNSDYLFKHITTTNGLVSNQVSAVIQDSKGYMWFGTQTGLQRYDGKRFITYLSDVRDPNAMQSDWISTIFEDSKHRLWIGSSIAGPCVLNRSTGIVYNFNLHLPAGGKKINGVWQFLEDMQGRIWLSAHDGYYRFDEGSQQFQSMNTWLNMAPNAAPSTISLDKKGNLWFATTKGIKQLIVHTNTLIDADHNAEQLPIFNSKDAVSHITFDDSNNIWISTGYDHYIYRYSAAGYKIKTYSFTRVGQDHRKGLPRQKEFLGGLFRCSNGLLLLPLLSRGLAIYDPVADSFTVINASNQTSGHLHVQPNAFGSIVLTEDKEKNIWIATDAGVNVFNLQKPPFITYGLNNPSALVPQSEVSDFLQTSNGDIYCSNYYVNGGITQFDQYMHVKRHFLWKGKSDYNADANQLWGIFQDKEGIIWAPNQAGHILQLNTKNNKVTILKDSLLFGSINQIKQDAENNIWLAHNRKGLIKIDGSTRKISLFDGFYKVEPGSKRRVMCLLFDKEKIWVGTLHHGLQLFDKKSEKFTEAYMLDEKNRQSISDNNIIGLLEYNQDTLIIATNGGINFFDKKKKTFSALLSKDGLPNNLVQSIILDDNRDLWAAFAGGLSKINMQTLSITNYDANDGIVNDRFNHSFFKLKDGRLMIGAEKGFLVFDPAKITAAKAPVDVTITGFKVFGENVFVDSLINTNHPVSLSYLQNSFHIELASLQFNASNRIKYYYQLEGIDKNWVPVDESHTVHYNQLPSGNFRFKVKCANPDGLFSKNVTTLNIRIIPPFWKTWWFIWIVASVVIIGLFVIIKWREKNIKTLEAGKTQLQKLTAENYKAQFESEQISSFFTTSLLNKTEVDDILWDVAKNLIGKLGFVDCMIYLWNDDKTRMIQKAGYGPKGSLEELVKNHFDVLPGQGVVGAVIQSGEAILIPDTSIDQRYRVDDMKRFSELCVPIKYNEQIIGIIDSEHYEKNFFTRQHLQVLTTIATLVASKIRSIQADQRLRSQREQLAHVNDRLAEVQLAALRGQMNPHFIFNALNSIKKFIIANEPANAEKYLGKFSKLIRSILDNSRSGMVTIDKELQLLVLYLDLEQLRFGTKLTYNITVDKNIRAADIQIPSMIIQPFVENAMLHGIMHREDGGMVDIHFVLHGEWLEITIEDNGVGRAKSASYKSSNSEPHHSIGIEVATKRLEALKRNENTPAGISIIDLVDEAAEAKGTKVVIEIPIY
;
A
#
# COMPACT_ATOMS: atom_id res chain seq x y z
N MET A 1 77.66 54.38 25.60
CA MET A 1 78.13 53.20 26.36
C MET A 1 77.45 51.97 25.76
N TYR A 2 78.09 51.16 24.89
CA TYR A 2 78.91 49.93 25.14
C TYR A 2 78.06 48.73 25.68
N SER A 3 78.05 47.43 25.21
CA SER A 3 78.78 46.62 24.18
C SER A 3 78.11 45.21 23.97
N PHE A 4 77.88 44.64 22.75
CA PHE A 4 78.68 43.66 21.94
C PHE A 4 78.58 42.16 22.32
N THR A 5 78.58 41.13 21.43
CA THR A 5 79.14 40.97 20.07
C THR A 5 78.65 39.62 19.43
N HIS A 6 78.27 39.52 18.14
CA HIS A 6 79.17 38.84 17.18
C HIS A 6 78.62 37.98 15.99
N ASN A 7 77.93 38.56 14.99
CA ASN A 7 78.03 38.32 13.51
C ASN A 7 77.62 36.99 12.80
N ASN A 8 77.05 36.98 11.56
CA ASN A 8 77.21 37.89 10.40
C ASN A 8 76.05 37.86 9.34
N THR A 9 75.49 39.05 9.01
CA THR A 9 75.20 39.72 7.69
C THR A 9 74.61 39.01 6.42
N PRO A 10 74.04 39.75 5.41
CA PRO A 10 73.32 41.05 5.39
C PRO A 10 72.00 41.09 4.55
N ARG A 11 71.31 42.25 4.68
CA ARG A 11 70.01 42.70 4.12
C ARG A 11 69.96 42.96 2.60
N ARG A 12 68.78 42.74 2.00
CA ARG A 12 68.17 43.56 0.94
C ARG A 12 66.66 43.75 1.21
N VAL A 13 66.11 44.83 0.67
CA VAL A 13 64.85 45.52 0.97
C VAL A 13 63.60 44.80 0.41
N GLY A 14 62.46 44.86 1.13
CA GLY A 14 61.11 44.65 0.55
C GLY A 14 59.97 44.26 1.53
N VAL A 15 59.20 45.26 1.99
CA VAL A 15 57.77 45.24 2.41
C VAL A 15 57.30 44.27 3.53
N PRO A 16 57.06 44.76 4.77
CA PRO A 16 56.17 44.11 5.72
C PRO A 16 55.04 45.06 6.18
N ALA A 17 53.96 45.14 5.41
CA ALA A 17 52.69 45.73 5.84
C ALA A 17 51.45 44.89 5.45
N LEU A 18 51.63 43.83 4.63
CA LEU A 18 50.54 43.02 4.10
C LEU A 18 50.29 41.70 4.87
N VAL A 19 51.24 41.23 5.67
CA VAL A 19 51.10 39.95 6.40
C VAL A 19 50.33 40.10 7.72
N PHE A 20 50.33 41.31 8.32
CA PHE A 20 49.52 41.58 9.50
C PHE A 20 48.03 41.83 9.20
N PHE A 21 47.68 42.11 7.93
CA PHE A 21 46.29 42.32 7.50
C PHE A 21 45.57 41.00 7.12
N PHE A 22 46.31 39.94 6.80
CA PHE A 22 45.72 38.62 6.49
C PHE A 22 45.50 37.73 7.72
N ALA A 23 46.23 37.95 8.82
CA ALA A 23 46.07 37.16 10.05
C ALA A 23 44.83 37.55 10.90
N LEU A 24 44.19 38.69 10.61
CA LEU A 24 42.95 39.12 11.27
C LEU A 24 41.67 38.68 10.53
N TYR A 25 41.78 38.10 9.33
CA TYR A 25 40.64 37.54 8.58
C TYR A 25 40.49 36.01 8.68
N ALA A 26 41.41 35.32 9.38
CA ALA A 26 41.38 33.87 9.55
C ALA A 26 40.92 33.41 10.95
N ASN A 27 40.60 34.34 11.86
CA ASN A 27 40.16 34.02 13.21
C ASN A 27 38.64 34.12 13.31
N GLY A 28 37.98 32.96 13.47
CA GLY A 28 36.59 32.92 13.92
C GLY A 28 35.60 32.19 13.02
N VAL A 29 35.98 31.13 12.31
CA VAL A 29 35.01 30.04 12.12
C VAL A 29 35.11 29.16 13.36
N LEU A 30 34.57 29.64 14.48
CA LEU A 30 34.09 28.70 15.49
C LEU A 30 33.08 27.84 14.74
N ALA A 31 33.39 26.56 14.54
CA ALA A 31 32.42 25.60 14.08
C ALA A 31 31.22 25.70 15.04
N GLN A 32 30.18 26.43 14.64
CA GLN A 32 28.89 26.35 15.29
C GLN A 32 28.53 24.86 15.29
N ASN A 33 28.08 24.34 16.44
CA ASN A 33 27.39 23.06 16.48
C ASN A 33 26.24 23.15 15.49
N SER A 34 26.43 22.65 14.27
CA SER A 34 25.35 22.44 13.35
C SER A 34 24.57 21.25 13.90
N ASP A 35 23.37 21.49 14.40
CA ASP A 35 22.44 20.41 14.70
C ASP A 35 22.09 19.72 13.37
N TYR A 36 22.73 18.58 13.13
CA TYR A 36 22.42 17.74 11.97
C TYR A 36 21.04 17.11 12.17
N LEU A 37 20.23 17.11 11.12
CA LEU A 37 18.95 16.44 11.13
C LEU A 37 19.09 15.00 10.62
N PHE A 38 18.51 14.06 11.35
CA PHE A 38 18.54 12.64 11.09
C PHE A 38 17.15 12.13 10.66
N LYS A 39 17.10 11.42 9.54
CA LYS A 39 15.96 10.59 9.16
C LYS A 39 16.06 9.25 9.88
N HIS A 40 14.95 8.75 10.41
CA HIS A 40 14.91 7.46 11.10
C HIS A 40 14.17 6.42 10.28
N ILE A 41 14.76 5.24 10.16
CA ILE A 41 14.15 4.05 9.58
C ILE A 41 14.11 3.00 10.67
N THR A 42 12.89 2.64 11.07
CA THR A 42 12.61 1.73 12.17
C THR A 42 11.64 0.63 11.73
N THR A 43 11.23 -0.24 12.66
CA THR A 43 10.19 -1.25 12.41
C THR A 43 8.87 -0.67 11.89
N THR A 44 8.55 0.58 12.25
CA THR A 44 7.36 1.28 11.71
C THR A 44 7.46 1.55 10.20
N ASN A 45 8.68 1.58 9.66
CA ASN A 45 8.95 1.78 8.24
C ASN A 45 9.12 0.46 7.46
N GLY A 46 9.03 -0.71 8.13
CA GLY A 46 9.20 -2.03 7.52
C GLY A 46 10.55 -2.71 7.77
N LEU A 47 11.42 -2.10 8.58
CA LEU A 47 12.63 -2.76 9.08
C LEU A 47 12.24 -3.97 9.95
N VAL A 48 12.91 -5.11 9.82
CA VAL A 48 12.54 -6.36 10.53
C VAL A 48 12.86 -6.28 12.03
N SER A 49 13.89 -5.52 12.40
CA SER A 49 14.26 -5.23 13.79
C SER A 49 15.03 -3.93 13.88
N ASN A 50 14.82 -3.19 14.97
CA ASN A 50 15.57 -1.97 15.27
C ASN A 50 17.02 -2.25 15.72
N GLN A 51 17.39 -3.51 15.97
CA GLN A 51 18.77 -3.87 16.29
C GLN A 51 19.53 -4.21 15.01
N VAL A 52 20.12 -3.18 14.40
CA VAL A 52 20.85 -3.27 13.13
C VAL A 52 22.34 -3.35 13.41
N SER A 53 22.97 -4.42 12.94
CA SER A 53 24.37 -4.77 13.20
C SER A 53 25.27 -4.58 11.99
N ALA A 54 24.71 -4.50 10.79
CA ALA A 54 25.47 -4.28 9.57
C ALA A 54 24.68 -3.43 8.57
N VAL A 55 25.38 -2.55 7.85
CA VAL A 55 24.79 -1.74 6.79
C VAL A 55 25.79 -1.53 5.67
N ILE A 56 25.39 -1.79 4.42
CA ILE A 56 26.17 -1.45 3.22
C ILE A 56 25.25 -0.98 2.09
N GLN A 57 25.80 -0.24 1.14
CA GLN A 57 25.19 -0.10 -0.19
C GLN A 57 25.89 -1.02 -1.17
N ASP A 58 25.12 -1.77 -1.96
CA ASP A 58 25.69 -2.61 -3.01
C ASP A 58 26.01 -1.84 -4.31
N SER A 59 26.74 -2.51 -5.19
CA SER A 59 27.17 -2.00 -6.50
C SER A 59 26.00 -1.60 -7.40
N LYS A 60 24.83 -2.23 -7.25
CA LYS A 60 23.58 -1.87 -7.97
C LYS A 60 22.90 -0.64 -7.37
N GLY A 61 23.13 -0.33 -6.10
CA GLY A 61 22.61 0.84 -5.40
C GLY A 61 21.59 0.51 -4.29
N TYR A 62 21.30 -0.76 -4.03
CA TYR A 62 20.43 -1.15 -2.92
C TYR A 62 21.14 -1.00 -1.59
N MET A 63 20.41 -0.58 -0.57
CA MET A 63 20.89 -0.67 0.81
C MET A 63 20.61 -2.07 1.36
N TRP A 64 21.56 -2.60 2.11
CA TRP A 64 21.43 -3.88 2.80
C TRP A 64 21.63 -3.68 4.29
N PHE A 65 20.76 -4.31 5.08
CA PHE A 65 20.73 -4.22 6.53
C PHE A 65 20.80 -5.62 7.13
N GLY A 66 21.82 -5.85 7.96
CA GLY A 66 21.92 -7.03 8.80
C GLY A 66 21.32 -6.70 10.15
N THR A 67 20.40 -7.54 10.62
CA THR A 67 19.77 -7.37 11.93
C THR A 67 19.96 -8.64 12.77
N GLN A 68 19.48 -8.61 14.01
CA GLN A 68 19.40 -9.84 14.82
C GLN A 68 18.30 -10.80 14.37
N THR A 69 17.41 -10.38 13.47
CA THR A 69 16.22 -11.14 13.05
C THR A 69 16.12 -11.26 11.52
N GLY A 70 17.26 -11.21 10.83
CA GLY A 70 17.36 -11.49 9.41
C GLY A 70 18.14 -10.44 8.63
N LEU A 71 18.32 -10.72 7.36
CA LEU A 71 18.93 -9.84 6.36
C LEU A 71 17.83 -9.12 5.59
N GLN A 72 17.94 -7.81 5.40
CA GLN A 72 17.01 -7.05 4.57
C GLN A 72 17.71 -6.28 3.46
N ARG A 73 17.10 -6.28 2.28
CA ARG A 73 17.42 -5.38 1.16
C ARG A 73 16.39 -4.27 1.08
N TYR A 74 16.84 -3.04 0.83
CA TYR A 74 16.02 -1.85 0.77
C TYR A 74 16.27 -1.06 -0.51
N ASP A 75 15.19 -0.72 -1.21
CA ASP A 75 15.23 0.00 -2.49
C ASP A 75 14.95 1.51 -2.37
N GLY A 76 14.81 2.02 -1.15
CA GLY A 76 14.42 3.41 -0.86
C GLY A 76 12.95 3.58 -0.48
N LYS A 77 12.15 2.51 -0.62
CA LYS A 77 10.74 2.49 -0.19
C LYS A 77 10.31 1.16 0.43
N ARG A 78 10.73 0.04 -0.15
CA ARG A 78 10.33 -1.32 0.23
C ARG A 78 11.51 -2.11 0.79
N PHE A 79 11.19 -3.00 1.72
CA PHE A 79 12.12 -3.99 2.27
C PHE A 79 11.81 -5.38 1.70
N ILE A 80 12.85 -6.12 1.35
CA ILE A 80 12.80 -7.55 1.07
C ILE A 80 13.61 -8.25 2.17
N THR A 81 12.96 -9.12 2.94
CA THR A 81 13.60 -9.86 4.03
C THR A 81 14.00 -11.26 3.57
N TYR A 82 15.24 -11.62 3.83
CA TYR A 82 15.77 -12.97 3.71
C TYR A 82 15.85 -13.55 5.12
N LEU A 83 15.13 -14.63 5.36
CA LEU A 83 15.08 -15.33 6.64
C LEU A 83 15.86 -16.63 6.58
N SER A 84 16.27 -17.11 7.75
CA SER A 84 16.93 -18.40 7.90
C SER A 84 15.94 -19.57 7.86
N ASP A 85 16.35 -20.69 7.27
CA ASP A 85 15.71 -21.99 7.45
C ASP A 85 16.79 -23.07 7.54
N VAL A 86 17.01 -23.58 8.75
CA VAL A 86 18.03 -24.60 9.03
C VAL A 86 17.77 -25.93 8.33
N ARG A 87 16.56 -26.14 7.77
CA ARG A 87 16.20 -27.34 7.02
C ARG A 87 16.46 -27.20 5.52
N ASP A 88 16.55 -25.97 5.02
CA ASP A 88 16.86 -25.69 3.63
C ASP A 88 18.35 -25.34 3.47
N PRO A 89 19.17 -26.19 2.81
CA PRO A 89 20.59 -25.91 2.61
C PRO A 89 20.85 -24.66 1.74
N ASN A 90 19.85 -24.23 0.96
CA ASN A 90 19.89 -23.04 0.10
C ASN A 90 19.42 -21.77 0.82
N ALA A 91 18.99 -21.85 2.08
CA ALA A 91 18.63 -20.70 2.90
C ALA A 91 19.77 -20.32 3.86
N MET A 92 19.69 -19.13 4.46
CA MET A 92 20.62 -18.76 5.52
C MET A 92 20.44 -19.69 6.73
N GLN A 93 21.52 -19.95 7.46
CA GLN A 93 21.50 -20.83 8.63
C GLN A 93 21.33 -20.09 9.96
N SER A 94 21.27 -18.75 9.92
CA SER A 94 21.00 -17.90 11.08
C SER A 94 20.45 -16.55 10.63
N ASP A 95 19.50 -16.04 11.41
CA ASP A 95 18.96 -14.69 11.27
C ASP A 95 19.83 -13.62 11.96
N TRP A 96 20.79 -14.03 12.79
CA TRP A 96 21.66 -13.09 13.49
C TRP A 96 22.84 -12.71 12.60
N ILE A 97 22.61 -11.71 11.77
CA ILE A 97 23.62 -11.17 10.86
C ILE A 97 24.56 -10.26 11.64
N SER A 98 25.86 -10.36 11.39
CA SER A 98 26.90 -9.55 12.07
C SER A 98 27.65 -8.65 11.10
N THR A 99 27.78 -9.06 9.83
CA THR A 99 28.48 -8.30 8.80
C THR A 99 27.97 -8.64 7.42
N ILE A 100 28.03 -7.67 6.50
CA ILE A 100 27.66 -7.82 5.10
C ILE A 100 28.79 -7.16 4.29
N PHE A 101 29.22 -7.84 3.23
CA PHE A 101 30.32 -7.37 2.39
C PHE A 101 30.06 -7.75 0.93
N GLU A 102 30.35 -6.84 0.00
CA GLU A 102 30.35 -7.14 -1.42
C GLU A 102 31.79 -7.10 -1.95
N ASP A 103 32.22 -8.17 -2.62
CA ASP A 103 33.54 -8.19 -3.26
C ASP A 103 33.54 -7.57 -4.66
N SER A 104 34.73 -7.41 -5.24
CA SER A 104 34.93 -6.88 -6.59
C SER A 104 34.30 -7.73 -7.69
N LYS A 105 33.99 -9.00 -7.40
CA LYS A 105 33.25 -9.92 -8.28
C LYS A 105 31.73 -9.85 -8.08
N HIS A 106 31.25 -8.90 -7.28
CA HIS A 106 29.84 -8.69 -6.99
C HIS A 106 29.17 -9.89 -6.29
N ARG A 107 29.93 -10.67 -5.50
CA ARG A 107 29.36 -11.66 -4.57
C ARG A 107 29.02 -10.98 -3.26
N LEU A 108 27.83 -11.26 -2.74
CA LEU A 108 27.39 -10.71 -1.46
C LEU A 108 27.68 -11.72 -0.34
N TRP A 109 28.68 -11.43 0.47
CA TRP A 109 29.13 -12.21 1.61
C TRP A 109 28.38 -11.79 2.87
N ILE A 110 27.92 -12.77 3.62
CA ILE A 110 27.14 -12.57 4.84
C ILE A 110 27.82 -13.34 5.97
N GLY A 111 28.02 -12.65 7.09
CA GLY A 111 28.55 -13.20 8.32
C GLY A 111 27.48 -13.25 9.40
N SER A 112 27.57 -14.25 10.27
CA SER A 112 26.70 -14.40 11.43
C SER A 112 27.51 -14.43 12.73
N SER A 113 26.90 -13.89 13.80
CA SER A 113 27.45 -13.96 15.15
C SER A 113 27.55 -15.38 15.70
N ILE A 114 26.73 -16.32 15.18
CA ILE A 114 26.62 -17.68 15.72
C ILE A 114 26.80 -18.78 14.66
N ALA A 115 26.57 -18.47 13.38
CA ALA A 115 26.78 -19.40 12.27
C ALA A 115 28.05 -19.07 11.47
N GLY A 116 28.34 -19.90 10.47
CA GLY A 116 29.47 -19.69 9.56
C GLY A 116 29.19 -18.67 8.46
N PRO A 117 30.21 -18.36 7.64
CA PRO A 117 30.04 -17.47 6.50
C PRO A 117 29.12 -18.11 5.46
N CYS A 118 28.42 -17.27 4.70
CA CYS A 118 27.68 -17.68 3.51
C CYS A 118 27.74 -16.60 2.41
N VAL A 119 27.39 -16.98 1.18
CA VAL A 119 27.27 -16.07 0.03
C VAL A 119 25.86 -16.13 -0.51
N LEU A 120 25.22 -14.98 -0.67
CA LEU A 120 23.90 -14.84 -1.28
C LEU A 120 24.02 -14.54 -2.77
N ASN A 121 23.44 -15.41 -3.59
CA ASN A 121 23.16 -15.09 -4.98
C ASN A 121 21.90 -14.21 -5.05
N ARG A 122 22.11 -12.90 -5.20
CA ARG A 122 21.05 -11.88 -5.28
C ARG A 122 20.03 -12.12 -6.41
N SER A 123 20.43 -12.82 -7.47
CA SER A 123 19.59 -13.03 -8.66
C SER A 123 18.61 -14.19 -8.51
N THR A 124 18.91 -15.16 -7.64
CA THR A 124 18.08 -16.34 -7.39
C THR A 124 17.54 -16.40 -5.96
N GLY A 125 18.08 -15.60 -5.04
CA GLY A 125 17.81 -15.69 -3.61
C GLY A 125 18.50 -16.85 -2.90
N ILE A 126 19.25 -17.68 -3.62
CA ILE A 126 19.90 -18.89 -3.09
C ILE A 126 21.17 -18.51 -2.31
N VAL A 127 21.34 -19.12 -1.15
CA VAL A 127 22.48 -18.95 -0.25
C VAL A 127 23.38 -20.18 -0.29
N TYR A 128 24.68 -19.96 -0.48
CA TYR A 128 25.69 -21.00 -0.35
C TYR A 128 26.34 -20.93 1.04
N ASN A 129 26.15 -21.97 1.86
CA ASN A 129 26.65 -22.06 3.22
C ASN A 129 27.95 -22.85 3.30
N PHE A 130 29.07 -22.21 3.66
CA PHE A 130 30.39 -22.85 3.63
C PHE A 130 30.53 -23.99 4.65
N ASN A 131 29.99 -23.82 5.87
CA ASN A 131 30.05 -24.84 6.91
C ASN A 131 29.28 -26.14 6.58
N LEU A 132 28.32 -26.09 5.63
CA LEU A 132 27.61 -27.29 5.16
C LEU A 132 28.40 -28.09 4.13
N HIS A 133 29.44 -27.50 3.53
CA HIS A 133 30.23 -28.07 2.45
C HIS A 133 31.69 -28.34 2.86
N LEU A 134 31.96 -28.44 4.17
CA LEU A 134 33.32 -28.68 4.68
C LEU A 134 33.86 -30.05 4.25
N PRO A 135 35.15 -30.16 3.90
CA PRO A 135 35.79 -31.45 3.69
C PRO A 135 35.86 -32.25 5.00
N ALA A 136 36.04 -33.57 4.91
CA ALA A 136 36.14 -34.44 6.09
C ALA A 136 37.27 -33.98 7.04
N GLY A 137 36.93 -33.69 8.30
CA GLY A 137 37.86 -33.13 9.30
C GLY A 137 38.01 -31.61 9.26
N GLY A 138 37.30 -30.90 8.38
CA GLY A 138 37.29 -29.44 8.31
C GLY A 138 36.70 -28.80 9.58
N LYS A 139 37.33 -27.70 10.03
CA LYS A 139 36.89 -26.95 11.22
C LYS A 139 35.78 -25.97 10.83
N LYS A 140 34.67 -25.97 11.58
CA LYS A 140 33.60 -24.99 11.44
C LYS A 140 34.08 -23.60 11.86
N ILE A 141 33.71 -22.60 11.07
CA ILE A 141 33.91 -21.18 11.40
C ILE A 141 32.62 -20.66 12.02
N ASN A 142 32.70 -19.98 13.17
CA ASN A 142 31.54 -19.35 13.81
C ASN A 142 31.90 -17.93 14.27
N GLY A 143 30.90 -17.05 14.36
CA GLY A 143 31.09 -15.70 14.87
C GLY A 143 31.93 -14.85 13.93
N VAL A 144 31.50 -14.71 12.69
CA VAL A 144 32.17 -13.90 11.66
C VAL A 144 31.93 -12.42 11.97
N TRP A 145 32.97 -11.60 12.05
CA TRP A 145 32.84 -10.18 12.41
C TRP A 145 33.07 -9.23 11.25
N GLN A 146 33.99 -9.59 10.34
CA GLN A 146 34.35 -8.72 9.23
C GLN A 146 34.82 -9.57 8.04
N PHE A 147 34.47 -9.13 6.83
CA PHE A 147 35.13 -9.54 5.59
C PHE A 147 35.95 -8.37 5.03
N LEU A 148 37.03 -8.68 4.31
CA LEU A 148 37.84 -7.71 3.60
C LEU A 148 38.42 -8.35 2.34
N GLU A 149 38.41 -7.61 1.24
CA GLU A 149 39.11 -7.98 0.01
C GLU A 149 40.43 -7.20 -0.07
N ASP A 150 41.52 -7.92 -0.33
CA ASP A 150 42.83 -7.27 -0.55
C ASP A 150 43.02 -6.79 -2.00
N MET A 151 44.10 -6.06 -2.27
CA MET A 151 44.37 -5.52 -3.61
C MET A 151 44.61 -6.61 -4.69
N GLN A 152 44.75 -7.88 -4.31
CA GLN A 152 44.88 -9.01 -5.24
C GLN A 152 43.54 -9.73 -5.48
N GLY A 153 42.44 -9.23 -4.90
CA GLY A 153 41.12 -9.84 -5.01
C GLY A 153 40.92 -11.07 -4.13
N ARG A 154 41.76 -11.27 -3.10
CA ARG A 154 41.62 -12.39 -2.16
C ARG A 154 40.74 -11.95 -0.99
N ILE A 155 39.83 -12.83 -0.60
CA ILE A 155 38.88 -12.57 0.48
C ILE A 155 39.45 -13.05 1.80
N TRP A 156 39.43 -12.17 2.80
CA TRP A 156 39.82 -12.44 4.17
C TRP A 156 38.59 -12.27 5.07
N LEU A 157 38.53 -13.04 6.16
CA LEU A 157 37.55 -12.82 7.21
C LEU A 157 38.18 -12.91 8.60
N SER A 158 37.63 -12.15 9.53
CA SER A 158 37.85 -12.34 10.96
C SER A 158 36.64 -13.04 11.57
N ALA A 159 36.91 -14.02 12.44
CA ALA A 159 35.91 -14.76 13.18
C ALA A 159 36.35 -14.95 14.63
N HIS A 160 35.45 -15.43 15.50
CA HIS A 160 35.68 -15.56 16.93
C HIS A 160 37.00 -16.29 17.29
N ASP A 161 37.39 -17.27 16.49
CA ASP A 161 38.54 -18.13 16.76
C ASP A 161 39.77 -17.88 15.87
N GLY A 162 39.72 -16.91 14.96
CA GLY A 162 40.87 -16.61 14.10
C GLY A 162 40.61 -15.76 12.87
N TYR A 163 41.67 -15.61 12.09
CA TYR A 163 41.62 -15.07 10.74
C TYR A 163 41.63 -16.19 9.71
N TYR A 164 40.84 -16.03 8.66
CA TYR A 164 40.76 -16.98 7.58
C TYR A 164 40.92 -16.28 6.23
N ARG A 165 41.41 -17.01 5.25
CA ARG A 165 41.52 -16.58 3.86
C ARG A 165 40.73 -17.53 2.97
N PHE A 166 39.92 -16.99 2.07
CA PHE A 166 39.19 -17.76 1.08
C PHE A 166 40.12 -18.26 -0.01
N ASP A 167 40.05 -19.56 -0.29
CA ASP A 167 40.75 -20.18 -1.40
C ASP A 167 39.77 -20.52 -2.53
N GLU A 168 39.90 -19.81 -3.66
CA GLU A 168 39.01 -19.97 -4.82
C GLU A 168 39.10 -21.36 -5.46
N GLY A 169 40.24 -22.04 -5.34
CA GLY A 169 40.46 -23.38 -5.90
C GLY A 169 39.69 -24.46 -5.15
N SER A 170 39.78 -24.47 -3.83
CA SER A 170 39.05 -25.41 -2.96
C SER A 170 37.65 -24.94 -2.58
N GLN A 171 37.28 -23.69 -2.87
CA GLN A 171 36.02 -23.06 -2.44
C GLN A 171 35.80 -23.12 -0.92
N GLN A 172 36.89 -23.02 -0.14
CA GLN A 172 36.89 -23.14 1.32
C GLN A 172 37.76 -22.07 1.98
N PHE A 173 37.50 -21.81 3.26
CA PHE A 173 38.28 -20.90 4.08
C PHE A 173 39.42 -21.63 4.79
N GLN A 174 40.65 -21.13 4.64
CA GLN A 174 41.85 -21.65 5.27
C GLN A 174 42.21 -20.79 6.48
N SER A 175 42.47 -21.41 7.64
CA SER A 175 42.91 -20.69 8.84
C SER A 175 44.31 -20.13 8.66
N MET A 176 44.49 -18.86 9.01
CA MET A 176 45.76 -18.14 8.88
C MET A 176 46.45 -17.93 10.24
N ASN A 177 45.89 -18.44 11.34
CA ASN A 177 46.39 -18.17 12.70
C ASN A 177 47.84 -18.63 12.91
N THR A 178 48.17 -19.85 12.49
CA THR A 178 49.52 -20.41 12.60
C THR A 178 50.52 -19.61 11.78
N TRP A 179 50.10 -19.21 10.57
CA TRP A 179 50.95 -18.44 9.66
C TRP A 179 51.16 -16.99 10.12
N LEU A 180 50.15 -16.37 10.73
CA LEU A 180 50.24 -15.04 11.35
C LEU A 180 50.96 -15.04 12.71
N ASN A 181 51.45 -16.21 13.15
CA ASN A 181 52.06 -16.39 14.47
C ASN A 181 51.15 -15.83 15.59
N MET A 182 49.86 -16.21 15.57
CA MET A 182 48.90 -15.78 16.59
C MET A 182 49.15 -16.50 17.91
N ALA A 183 49.23 -15.74 19.01
CA ALA A 183 49.32 -16.33 20.34
C ALA A 183 48.01 -17.10 20.67
N PRO A 184 48.06 -18.23 21.40
CA PRO A 184 46.88 -19.05 21.69
C PRO A 184 45.72 -18.32 22.37
N ASN A 185 46.01 -17.27 23.13
CA ASN A 185 45.02 -16.45 23.87
C ASN A 185 44.80 -15.07 23.22
N ALA A 186 45.37 -14.80 22.04
CA ALA A 186 45.10 -13.57 21.30
C ALA A 186 43.82 -13.73 20.51
N ALA A 187 42.79 -12.96 20.86
CA ALA A 187 41.55 -12.91 20.09
C ALA A 187 41.74 -11.97 18.89
N PRO A 188 41.27 -12.35 17.69
CA PRO A 188 41.26 -11.46 16.55
C PRO A 188 40.32 -10.28 16.80
N SER A 189 40.45 -9.23 16.01
CA SER A 189 39.48 -8.11 16.00
C SER A 189 39.21 -7.73 14.55
N THR A 190 39.94 -6.76 14.00
CA THR A 190 39.70 -6.22 12.66
C THR A 190 40.86 -6.50 11.72
N ILE A 191 40.54 -6.46 10.43
CA ILE A 191 41.51 -6.45 9.33
C ILE A 191 41.36 -5.11 8.61
N SER A 192 42.46 -4.42 8.37
CA SER A 192 42.47 -3.14 7.66
C SER A 192 43.51 -3.14 6.54
N LEU A 193 43.25 -2.37 5.49
CA LEU A 193 44.15 -2.21 4.34
C LEU A 193 44.76 -0.80 4.35
N ASP A 194 46.08 -0.70 4.21
CA ASP A 194 46.74 0.60 4.03
C ASP A 194 46.76 1.03 2.55
N LYS A 195 47.16 2.28 2.27
CA LYS A 195 47.23 2.82 0.90
C LYS A 195 48.18 2.06 -0.03
N LYS A 196 49.15 1.33 0.51
CA LYS A 196 50.12 0.52 -0.25
C LYS A 196 49.61 -0.91 -0.50
N GLY A 197 48.46 -1.28 0.06
CA GLY A 197 47.87 -2.61 -0.07
C GLY A 197 48.38 -3.62 0.96
N ASN A 198 49.07 -3.18 2.02
CA ASN A 198 49.45 -4.09 3.11
C ASN A 198 48.27 -4.31 4.06
N LEU A 199 48.21 -5.52 4.62
CA LEU A 199 47.14 -5.92 5.54
C LEU A 199 47.59 -5.71 6.98
N TRP A 200 46.70 -5.16 7.79
CA TRP A 200 46.92 -4.89 9.21
C TRP A 200 45.91 -5.69 10.02
N PHE A 201 46.41 -6.49 10.96
CA PHE A 201 45.62 -7.37 11.81
C PHE A 201 45.65 -6.84 13.25
N ALA A 202 44.49 -6.46 13.76
CA ALA A 202 44.31 -5.98 15.13
C ALA A 202 43.90 -7.11 16.06
N THR A 203 44.60 -7.31 17.18
CA THR A 203 44.30 -8.35 18.16
C THR A 203 44.17 -7.77 19.56
N THR A 204 43.65 -8.58 20.49
CA THR A 204 43.67 -8.23 21.93
C THR A 204 45.08 -8.20 22.53
N LYS A 205 46.11 -8.54 21.76
CA LYS A 205 47.52 -8.55 22.17
C LYS A 205 48.43 -7.72 21.24
N GLY A 206 47.87 -6.67 20.63
CA GLY A 206 48.59 -5.74 19.77
C GLY A 206 48.29 -5.93 18.28
N ILE A 207 49.14 -5.38 17.43
CA ILE A 207 48.93 -5.25 15.99
C ILE A 207 50.00 -6.04 15.22
N LYS A 208 49.60 -6.60 14.07
CA LYS A 208 50.52 -7.21 13.11
C LYS A 208 50.29 -6.60 11.72
N GLN A 209 51.35 -6.44 10.93
CA GLN A 209 51.27 -5.99 9.55
C GLN A 209 51.84 -7.05 8.61
N LEU A 210 51.12 -7.34 7.54
CA LEU A 210 51.55 -8.20 6.45
C LEU A 210 51.83 -7.36 5.20
N ILE A 211 53.09 -7.35 4.79
CA ILE A 211 53.50 -6.81 3.51
C ILE A 211 53.13 -7.82 2.42
N VAL A 212 52.06 -7.53 1.69
CA VAL A 212 51.41 -8.49 0.78
C VAL A 212 52.31 -8.92 -0.39
N HIS A 213 53.17 -8.03 -0.88
CA HIS A 213 54.03 -8.30 -2.05
C HIS A 213 55.29 -9.11 -1.71
N THR A 214 55.85 -8.96 -0.51
CA THR A 214 57.00 -9.76 -0.05
C THR A 214 56.59 -10.93 0.84
N ASN A 215 55.31 -11.00 1.22
CA ASN A 215 54.78 -11.94 2.20
C ASN A 215 55.50 -11.86 3.57
N THR A 216 55.98 -10.66 3.93
CA THR A 216 56.71 -10.41 5.18
C THR A 216 55.75 -9.97 6.28
N LEU A 217 55.81 -10.66 7.43
CA LEU A 217 55.07 -10.29 8.63
C LEU A 217 55.93 -9.40 9.52
N ILE A 218 55.39 -8.25 9.92
CA ILE A 218 55.96 -7.31 10.89
C ILE A 218 55.08 -7.36 12.14
N ASP A 219 55.68 -7.63 13.28
CA ASP A 219 55.04 -7.62 14.60
C ASP A 219 56.04 -7.17 15.67
N ALA A 220 55.65 -7.23 16.95
CA ALA A 220 56.49 -6.81 18.07
C ALA A 220 57.86 -7.52 18.10
N ASP A 221 57.91 -8.79 17.68
CA ASP A 221 59.13 -9.60 17.68
C ASP A 221 59.97 -9.34 16.41
N HIS A 222 59.33 -8.87 15.32
CA HIS A 222 59.94 -8.62 14.01
C HIS A 222 59.78 -7.15 13.56
N ASN A 223 60.13 -6.21 14.44
CA ASN A 223 60.02 -4.76 14.21
C ASN A 223 61.39 -4.09 13.94
N ALA A 224 61.99 -4.34 12.78
CA ALA A 224 63.33 -3.84 12.44
C ALA A 224 63.46 -2.31 12.46
N GLU A 225 62.37 -1.59 12.18
CA GLU A 225 62.30 -0.12 12.18
C GLU A 225 61.97 0.47 13.57
N GLN A 226 61.83 -0.37 14.61
CA GLN A 226 61.49 0.02 15.98
C GLN A 226 60.26 0.92 16.09
N LEU A 227 59.26 0.72 15.22
CA LEU A 227 58.05 1.53 15.19
C LEU A 227 57.26 1.33 16.50
N PRO A 228 56.96 2.39 17.28
CA PRO A 228 56.28 2.26 18.58
C PRO A 228 54.91 1.57 18.51
N ILE A 229 54.25 1.62 17.35
CA ILE A 229 52.92 1.06 17.12
C ILE A 229 52.85 -0.46 17.35
N PHE A 230 53.91 -1.21 17.01
CA PHE A 230 53.96 -2.67 17.18
C PHE A 230 54.32 -3.10 18.61
N ASN A 231 54.87 -2.17 19.41
CA ASN A 231 55.26 -2.45 20.80
C ASN A 231 54.09 -2.21 21.79
N SER A 232 52.94 -1.74 21.32
CA SER A 232 51.76 -1.54 22.15
C SER A 232 51.19 -2.88 22.63
N LYS A 233 50.94 -2.98 23.94
CA LYS A 233 50.27 -4.14 24.56
C LYS A 233 48.76 -3.96 24.69
N ASP A 234 48.24 -2.80 24.26
CA ASP A 234 46.82 -2.47 24.37
C ASP A 234 45.99 -3.37 23.45
N ALA A 235 44.77 -3.68 23.88
CA ALA A 235 43.82 -4.41 23.04
C ALA A 235 43.31 -3.47 21.94
N VAL A 236 43.69 -3.75 20.69
CA VAL A 236 43.31 -2.92 19.54
C VAL A 236 42.02 -3.44 18.94
N SER A 237 40.99 -2.60 18.89
CA SER A 237 39.70 -2.95 18.33
C SER A 237 39.60 -2.58 16.85
N HIS A 238 40.15 -1.43 16.45
CA HIS A 238 40.01 -0.92 15.08
C HIS A 238 41.25 -0.15 14.61
N ILE A 239 41.56 -0.25 13.31
CA ILE A 239 42.64 0.49 12.65
C ILE A 239 42.08 1.21 11.42
N THR A 240 42.36 2.50 11.29
CA THR A 240 41.92 3.34 10.17
C THR A 240 43.05 4.24 9.71
N PHE A 241 43.05 4.61 8.44
CA PHE A 241 44.06 5.50 7.84
C PHE A 241 43.39 6.77 7.32
N ASP A 242 44.02 7.93 7.57
CA ASP A 242 43.56 9.20 7.02
C ASP A 242 44.24 9.57 5.68
N ASP A 243 43.86 10.70 5.11
CA ASP A 243 44.38 11.19 3.83
C ASP A 243 45.88 11.51 3.88
N SER A 244 46.39 11.85 5.06
CA SER A 244 47.82 12.10 5.30
C SER A 244 48.58 10.81 5.64
N ASN A 245 47.93 9.65 5.55
CA ASN A 245 48.48 8.34 5.90
C ASN A 245 48.90 8.23 7.38
N ASN A 246 48.28 9.01 8.27
CA ASN A 246 48.40 8.76 9.70
C ASN A 246 47.54 7.53 10.06
N ILE A 247 48.02 6.78 11.05
CA ILE A 247 47.36 5.58 11.53
C ILE A 247 46.54 5.95 12.76
N TRP A 248 45.26 5.67 12.70
CA TRP A 248 44.33 5.85 13.80
C TRP A 248 43.98 4.50 14.41
N ILE A 249 44.14 4.38 15.72
CA ILE A 249 43.93 3.15 16.48
C ILE A 249 42.89 3.42 17.55
N SER A 250 41.81 2.63 17.53
CA SER A 250 40.87 2.56 18.65
C SER A 250 41.26 1.41 19.57
N THR A 251 41.31 1.65 20.88
CA THR A 251 41.48 0.58 21.88
C THR A 251 40.15 0.07 22.42
N GLY A 252 40.06 -1.24 22.66
CA GLY A 252 38.85 -1.90 23.13
C GLY A 252 38.53 -1.59 24.59
N TYR A 253 39.42 -1.96 25.51
CA TYR A 253 39.19 -1.87 26.97
C TYR A 253 39.67 -0.56 27.59
N ASP A 254 40.59 0.16 26.93
CA ASP A 254 41.21 1.37 27.49
C ASP A 254 40.52 2.67 27.04
N HIS A 255 39.59 2.56 26.08
CA HIS A 255 38.72 3.63 25.57
C HIS A 255 39.49 4.87 25.07
N TYR A 256 40.64 4.66 24.44
CA TYR A 256 41.45 5.71 23.84
C TYR A 256 41.47 5.60 22.32
N ILE A 257 41.67 6.75 21.68
CA ILE A 257 42.02 6.83 20.27
C ILE A 257 43.46 7.33 20.21
N TYR A 258 44.31 6.59 19.51
CA TYR A 258 45.66 7.02 19.20
C TYR A 258 45.76 7.44 17.74
N ARG A 259 46.37 8.60 17.49
CA ARG A 259 46.83 8.99 16.16
C ARG A 259 48.34 8.90 16.11
N TYR A 260 48.85 8.09 15.19
CA TYR A 260 50.26 7.92 14.91
C TYR A 260 50.62 8.60 13.60
N SER A 261 51.51 9.60 13.67
CA SER A 261 51.97 10.31 12.47
C SER A 261 53.21 9.66 11.87
N ALA A 262 53.08 9.19 10.63
CA ALA A 262 54.15 8.55 9.87
C ALA A 262 55.34 9.50 9.57
N ALA A 263 55.13 10.81 9.60
CA ALA A 263 56.16 11.81 9.29
C ALA A 263 57.00 12.24 10.50
N GLY A 264 56.63 11.84 11.73
CA GLY A 264 57.29 12.36 12.93
C GLY A 264 57.34 11.43 14.14
N TYR A 265 56.87 10.18 14.03
CA TYR A 265 56.89 9.17 15.10
C TYR A 265 56.23 9.62 16.43
N LYS A 266 55.28 10.56 16.37
CA LYS A 266 54.54 11.07 17.55
C LYS A 266 53.17 10.41 17.67
N ILE A 267 52.85 9.98 18.89
CA ILE A 267 51.53 9.46 19.28
C ILE A 267 50.75 10.61 19.95
N LYS A 268 49.55 10.91 19.45
CA LYS A 268 48.58 11.78 20.13
C LYS A 268 47.41 10.93 20.61
N THR A 269 47.01 11.13 21.86
CA THR A 269 45.91 10.38 22.50
C THR A 269 44.69 11.27 22.66
N TYR A 270 43.52 10.73 22.32
CA TYR A 270 42.21 11.34 22.54
C TYR A 270 41.39 10.45 23.47
N SER A 271 40.63 11.06 24.38
CA SER A 271 39.80 10.36 25.36
C SER A 271 38.42 11.01 25.47
N PHE A 272 37.42 10.18 25.79
CA PHE A 272 36.03 10.59 25.91
C PHE A 272 35.43 10.09 27.23
N THR A 273 34.63 10.92 27.89
CA THR A 273 33.94 10.58 29.15
C THR A 273 32.45 10.48 28.93
N ARG A 274 31.82 9.49 29.58
CA ARG A 274 30.37 9.29 29.57
C ARG A 274 29.66 10.47 30.25
N VAL A 275 28.50 10.88 29.74
CA VAL A 275 27.66 11.93 30.35
C VAL A 275 26.51 11.26 31.12
N GLY A 276 26.40 11.53 32.44
CA GLY A 276 25.17 11.21 33.19
C GLY A 276 25.18 10.04 34.19
N GLN A 277 26.07 10.07 35.20
CA GLN A 277 25.63 9.69 36.56
C GLN A 277 25.82 10.90 37.48
N ASP A 278 24.78 11.20 38.25
CA ASP A 278 24.66 12.32 39.19
C ASP A 278 26.00 12.62 39.89
N HIS A 279 26.43 13.89 39.88
CA HIS A 279 27.67 14.35 40.53
C HIS A 279 27.63 14.28 42.07
N ARG A 280 26.71 13.49 42.63
CA ARG A 280 26.57 13.27 44.06
C ARG A 280 27.19 11.93 44.43
N LYS A 281 28.32 12.02 45.15
CA LYS A 281 29.06 10.95 45.86
C LYS A 281 30.00 10.08 45.02
N GLY A 282 31.24 10.56 44.84
CA GLY A 282 32.45 9.74 44.98
C GLY A 282 32.72 8.59 44.01
N LEU A 283 31.92 8.39 42.95
CA LEU A 283 32.19 7.36 41.94
C LEU A 283 33.14 7.89 40.83
N PRO A 284 34.12 7.10 40.38
CA PRO A 284 35.06 7.51 39.32
C PRO A 284 34.36 7.70 37.97
N ARG A 285 34.86 8.66 37.16
CA ARG A 285 34.38 8.90 35.78
C ARG A 285 34.48 7.60 34.96
N GLN A 286 33.36 7.07 34.51
CA GLN A 286 33.35 5.94 33.56
C GLN A 286 33.72 6.41 32.15
N LYS A 287 34.60 5.65 31.49
CA LYS A 287 35.05 5.93 30.11
C LYS A 287 33.97 5.54 29.09
N GLU A 288 33.93 6.26 27.96
CA GLU A 288 32.97 6.04 26.87
C GLU A 288 33.38 4.83 26.00
N PHE A 289 32.43 3.98 25.58
CA PHE A 289 32.75 2.91 24.63
C PHE A 289 32.87 3.48 23.21
N LEU A 290 34.00 3.20 22.55
CA LEU A 290 34.32 3.77 21.24
C LEU A 290 34.13 2.72 20.14
N GLY A 291 33.49 3.14 19.05
CA GLY A 291 33.43 2.36 17.81
C GLY A 291 34.70 2.49 16.98
N GLY A 292 34.69 1.84 15.82
CA GLY A 292 35.71 2.04 14.78
C GLY A 292 35.55 3.40 14.11
N LEU A 293 36.67 4.07 13.82
CA LEU A 293 36.65 5.29 13.02
C LEU A 293 36.20 4.98 11.59
N PHE A 294 35.26 5.77 11.10
CA PHE A 294 34.77 5.70 9.73
C PHE A 294 35.34 6.87 8.94
N ARG A 295 36.05 6.57 7.84
CA ARG A 295 36.56 7.58 6.90
C ARG A 295 35.55 7.79 5.77
N CYS A 296 35.02 9.01 5.67
CA CYS A 296 34.16 9.42 4.57
C CYS A 296 34.99 9.64 3.29
N SER A 297 34.33 9.59 2.14
CA SER A 297 34.96 9.80 0.83
C SER A 297 35.57 11.20 0.63
N ASN A 298 35.13 12.20 1.40
CA ASN A 298 35.68 13.55 1.42
C ASN A 298 36.87 13.74 2.39
N GLY A 299 37.34 12.67 3.04
CA GLY A 299 38.46 12.69 3.99
C GLY A 299 38.06 12.96 5.45
N LEU A 300 36.80 13.27 5.74
CA LEU A 300 36.32 13.49 7.11
C LEU A 300 36.30 12.18 7.90
N LEU A 301 36.68 12.25 9.18
CA LEU A 301 36.65 11.09 10.08
C LEU A 301 35.48 11.22 11.07
N LEU A 302 34.68 10.16 11.15
CA LEU A 302 33.59 10.00 12.09
C LEU A 302 33.95 8.94 13.12
N LEU A 303 33.66 9.19 14.39
CA LEU A 303 33.90 8.28 15.49
C LEU A 303 32.59 8.01 16.23
N PRO A 304 32.10 6.77 16.23
CA PRO A 304 30.93 6.41 17.02
C PRO A 304 31.24 6.39 18.52
N LEU A 305 30.36 7.03 19.29
CA LEU A 305 30.35 7.03 20.74
C LEU A 305 29.15 6.19 21.18
N LEU A 306 29.36 4.92 21.52
CA LEU A 306 28.29 3.93 21.60
C LEU A 306 27.18 4.29 22.59
N SER A 307 27.47 5.08 23.64
CA SER A 307 26.45 5.53 24.60
C SER A 307 26.03 6.99 24.47
N ARG A 308 26.65 7.77 23.56
CA ARG A 308 26.46 9.24 23.48
C ARG A 308 26.12 9.77 22.09
N GLY A 309 26.43 9.04 21.02
CA GLY A 309 26.12 9.45 19.64
C GLY A 309 27.32 9.35 18.71
N LEU A 310 27.68 10.46 18.05
CA LEU A 310 28.69 10.49 17.00
C LEU A 310 29.66 11.66 17.21
N ALA A 311 30.95 11.46 16.99
CA ALA A 311 31.95 12.52 17.00
C ALA A 311 32.54 12.73 15.60
N ILE A 312 32.77 13.98 15.23
CA ILE A 312 33.36 14.40 13.97
C ILE A 312 34.74 14.99 14.25
N TYR A 313 35.75 14.50 13.55
CA TYR A 313 37.11 15.03 13.68
C TYR A 313 37.29 16.30 12.85
N ASP A 314 37.76 17.38 13.49
CA ASP A 314 38.22 18.60 12.83
C ASP A 314 39.75 18.58 12.71
N PRO A 315 40.30 18.46 11.48
CA PRO A 315 41.75 18.44 11.27
C PRO A 315 42.43 19.79 11.55
N VAL A 316 41.71 20.91 11.45
CA VAL A 316 42.25 22.26 11.68
C VAL A 316 42.36 22.55 13.17
N ALA A 317 41.29 22.28 13.91
CA ALA A 317 41.29 22.42 15.37
C ALA A 317 42.01 21.26 16.09
N ASP A 318 42.29 20.17 15.36
CA ASP A 318 42.84 18.91 15.88
C ASP A 318 42.08 18.38 17.12
N SER A 319 40.75 18.40 17.01
CA SER A 319 39.79 18.09 18.07
C SER A 319 38.54 17.39 17.51
N PHE A 320 37.67 16.88 18.39
CA PHE A 320 36.42 16.23 17.99
C PHE A 320 35.21 17.07 18.42
N THR A 321 34.31 17.34 17.48
CA THR A 321 32.98 17.91 17.76
C THR A 321 31.97 16.79 17.90
N VAL A 322 31.11 16.86 18.92
CA VAL A 322 30.23 15.73 19.30
C VAL A 322 28.79 16.06 18.97
N ILE A 323 28.15 15.18 18.20
CA ILE A 323 26.72 15.11 17.99
C ILE A 323 26.13 14.17 19.04
N ASN A 324 25.43 14.73 20.02
CA ASN A 324 24.78 13.94 21.06
C ASN A 324 23.49 13.29 20.54
N ALA A 325 23.25 12.04 20.94
CA ALA A 325 21.99 11.36 20.69
C ALA A 325 20.88 11.96 21.55
N SER A 326 19.67 12.11 20.98
CA SER A 326 18.46 12.54 21.69
C SER A 326 17.25 11.80 21.14
N ASN A 327 16.83 10.76 21.86
CA ASN A 327 15.68 9.93 21.46
C ASN A 327 14.32 10.61 21.72
N GLN A 328 14.31 11.75 22.40
CA GLN A 328 13.08 12.49 22.72
C GLN A 328 12.66 13.47 21.62
N THR A 329 13.60 13.87 20.75
CA THR A 329 13.38 14.88 19.72
C THR A 329 13.35 14.23 18.35
N SER A 330 12.29 14.48 17.59
CA SER A 330 12.20 14.07 16.18
C SER A 330 13.32 14.73 15.38
N GLY A 331 14.11 13.94 14.65
CA GLY A 331 15.18 14.45 13.80
C GLY A 331 16.57 14.53 14.44
N HIS A 332 16.73 14.15 15.70
CA HIS A 332 18.04 14.02 16.33
C HIS A 332 18.55 12.59 16.23
N LEU A 333 19.86 12.36 16.35
CA LEU A 333 20.42 11.00 16.34
C LEU A 333 19.78 10.11 17.42
N HIS A 334 19.24 8.95 17.03
CA HIS A 334 18.61 7.98 17.95
C HIS A 334 19.53 6.78 18.20
N VAL A 335 19.82 6.54 19.48
CA VAL A 335 20.66 5.44 20.00
C VAL A 335 20.09 5.01 21.35
N GLN A 336 19.93 3.73 21.66
CA GLN A 336 19.51 3.30 22.99
C GLN A 336 20.68 3.43 23.98
N PRO A 337 20.56 4.27 25.01
CA PRO A 337 21.59 4.35 26.03
C PRO A 337 21.68 3.00 26.75
N ASN A 338 22.88 2.43 26.80
CA ASN A 338 23.22 1.20 27.56
C ASN A 338 22.96 -0.14 26.86
N ALA A 339 22.52 -0.19 25.60
CA ALA A 339 22.64 -1.44 24.85
C ALA A 339 24.13 -1.68 24.53
N PHE A 340 24.60 -2.92 24.67
CA PHE A 340 25.96 -3.32 24.26
C PHE A 340 26.08 -3.41 22.72
N GLY A 341 25.42 -2.51 21.98
CA GLY A 341 25.32 -2.49 20.53
C GLY A 341 26.47 -1.76 19.86
N SER A 342 26.82 -2.21 18.64
CA SER A 342 27.78 -1.55 17.76
C SER A 342 27.06 -0.52 16.90
N ILE A 343 27.53 0.73 16.89
CA ILE A 343 27.13 1.72 15.88
C ILE A 343 27.96 1.46 14.63
N VAL A 344 27.30 1.14 13.52
CA VAL A 344 27.96 0.85 12.23
C VAL A 344 27.56 1.91 11.21
N LEU A 345 28.55 2.41 10.46
CA LEU A 345 28.36 3.46 9.48
C LEU A 345 28.67 2.96 8.08
N THR A 346 27.91 3.46 7.12
CA THR A 346 28.28 3.41 5.71
C THR A 346 27.93 4.74 5.04
N GLU A 347 28.63 5.04 3.96
CA GLU A 347 28.37 6.20 3.11
C GLU A 347 27.78 5.69 1.79
N ASP A 348 26.62 6.20 1.40
CA ASP A 348 26.02 5.85 0.12
C ASP A 348 26.60 6.69 -1.05
N LYS A 349 26.22 6.33 -2.27
CA LYS A 349 26.61 7.04 -3.51
C LYS A 349 26.14 8.50 -3.55
N GLU A 350 25.12 8.87 -2.78
CA GLU A 350 24.59 10.23 -2.64
C GLU A 350 25.24 11.01 -1.48
N LYS A 351 26.28 10.44 -0.84
CA LYS A 351 27.03 11.02 0.29
C LYS A 351 26.23 11.13 1.58
N ASN A 352 25.14 10.37 1.69
CA ASN A 352 24.45 10.21 2.97
C ASN A 352 25.20 9.21 3.83
N ILE A 353 25.25 9.51 5.12
CA ILE A 353 25.79 8.64 6.15
C ILE A 353 24.63 7.90 6.77
N TRP A 354 24.67 6.58 6.64
CA TRP A 354 23.73 5.64 7.23
C TRP A 354 24.36 5.07 8.50
N ILE A 355 23.71 5.32 9.63
CA ILE A 355 24.13 4.89 10.95
C ILE A 355 23.17 3.80 11.43
N ALA A 356 23.58 2.55 11.35
CA ALA A 356 22.91 1.44 11.98
C ALA A 356 23.14 1.47 13.50
N THR A 357 22.04 1.40 14.26
CA THR A 357 22.04 1.43 15.72
C THR A 357 21.11 0.34 16.27
N ASP A 358 21.00 0.31 17.59
CA ASP A 358 20.02 -0.44 18.38
C ASP A 358 18.61 0.19 18.39
N ALA A 359 18.46 1.39 17.83
CA ALA A 359 17.22 2.14 17.70
C ALA A 359 16.76 2.27 16.23
N GLY A 360 17.26 1.41 15.35
CA GLY A 360 16.99 1.41 13.92
C GLY A 360 18.15 1.98 13.11
N VAL A 361 17.85 2.65 12.01
CA VAL A 361 18.85 3.27 11.14
C VAL A 361 18.62 4.77 11.09
N ASN A 362 19.67 5.54 11.37
CA ASN A 362 19.67 6.99 11.24
C ASN A 362 20.36 7.37 9.93
N VAL A 363 19.81 8.31 9.18
CA VAL A 363 20.38 8.77 7.90
C VAL A 363 20.51 10.27 7.93
N PHE A 364 21.69 10.79 7.62
CA PHE A 364 21.93 12.23 7.50
C PHE A 364 22.99 12.52 6.45
N ASN A 365 23.11 13.78 6.01
CA ASN A 365 24.14 14.20 5.07
C ASN A 365 25.09 15.21 5.73
N LEU A 366 26.40 15.01 5.54
CA LEU A 366 27.46 15.88 6.10
C LEU A 366 27.70 17.14 5.29
N GLN A 367 27.30 17.18 4.03
CA GLN A 367 27.33 18.41 3.26
C GLN A 367 26.29 19.35 3.86
N LYS A 368 26.74 20.52 4.34
CA LYS A 368 25.92 21.47 5.12
C LYS A 368 24.50 21.55 4.54
N PRO A 369 23.43 21.39 5.34
CA PRO A 369 22.08 21.50 4.83
C PRO A 369 21.93 22.88 4.16
N PRO A 370 21.25 22.97 3.00
CA PRO A 370 21.04 24.25 2.33
C PRO A 370 20.30 25.25 3.22
N PHE A 371 19.53 24.75 4.18
CA PHE A 371 18.72 25.49 5.12
C PHE A 371 19.35 25.48 6.52
N ILE A 372 19.63 26.66 7.08
CA ILE A 372 20.18 26.83 8.42
C ILE A 372 19.14 27.54 9.30
N THR A 373 18.73 26.90 10.39
CA THR A 373 17.80 27.51 11.36
C THR A 373 18.54 28.13 12.54
N TYR A 374 18.16 29.36 12.90
CA TYR A 374 18.63 30.08 14.08
C TYR A 374 17.51 30.17 15.11
N GLY A 375 17.79 29.87 16.39
CA GLY A 375 16.82 30.03 17.50
C GLY A 375 16.23 28.72 18.09
N LEU A 376 16.62 27.54 17.61
CA LEU A 376 16.33 26.25 18.27
C LEU A 376 17.51 25.78 19.11
N ASN A 377 17.26 25.41 20.37
CA ASN A 377 18.10 24.60 21.29
C ASN A 377 19.63 24.81 21.28
N ASN A 378 20.13 25.95 20.80
CA ASN A 378 21.54 26.26 20.84
C ASN A 378 21.89 26.80 22.24
N PRO A 379 22.77 26.12 23.02
CA PRO A 379 23.17 26.57 24.35
C PRO A 379 23.96 27.88 24.33
N SER A 380 24.41 28.34 23.15
CA SER A 380 25.01 29.66 22.99
C SER A 380 23.91 30.74 22.87
N ALA A 381 23.39 31.10 24.05
CA ALA A 381 22.20 31.89 24.36
C ALA A 381 22.14 33.36 23.84
N LEU A 382 22.37 33.62 22.56
CA LEU A 382 22.33 34.99 22.01
C LEU A 382 21.13 35.27 21.09
N VAL A 383 20.56 34.26 20.42
CA VAL A 383 19.37 34.44 19.56
C VAL A 383 18.10 34.23 20.39
N PRO A 384 17.18 35.20 20.46
CA PRO A 384 15.91 35.02 21.16
C PRO A 384 15.13 33.81 20.62
N GLN A 385 14.72 32.91 21.49
CA GLN A 385 13.84 31.78 21.14
C GLN A 385 12.39 32.25 21.03
N SER A 386 12.15 33.18 20.10
CA SER A 386 10.85 33.82 19.89
C SER A 386 10.48 33.79 18.43
N GLU A 387 9.19 33.94 18.19
CA GLU A 387 8.63 34.16 16.86
C GLU A 387 9.24 35.42 16.23
N VAL A 388 9.83 35.29 15.04
CA VAL A 388 10.34 36.43 14.27
C VAL A 388 9.27 36.89 13.29
N SER A 389 8.91 38.17 13.37
CA SER A 389 7.82 38.74 12.58
C SER A 389 8.29 39.32 11.25
N ASP A 390 9.43 40.01 11.20
CA ASP A 390 9.93 40.65 9.98
C ASP A 390 11.44 40.99 10.07
N PHE A 391 12.03 41.32 8.92
CA PHE A 391 13.46 41.57 8.76
C PHE A 391 13.74 42.86 8.00
N LEU A 392 14.90 43.45 8.29
CA LEU A 392 15.43 44.59 7.57
C LEU A 392 16.95 44.49 7.48
N GLN A 393 17.53 44.87 6.35
CA GLN A 393 18.98 45.05 6.22
C GLN A 393 19.32 46.51 5.94
N THR A 394 20.17 47.09 6.79
CA THR A 394 20.59 48.49 6.67
C THR A 394 21.71 48.68 5.64
N SER A 395 22.02 49.93 5.27
CA SER A 395 23.07 50.27 4.29
C SER A 395 24.46 49.76 4.68
N ASN A 396 24.77 49.71 5.98
CA ASN A 396 26.03 49.21 6.54
C ASN A 396 26.14 47.66 6.59
N GLY A 397 25.12 46.93 6.14
CA GLY A 397 25.11 45.46 6.10
C GLY A 397 24.55 44.77 7.34
N ASP A 398 24.30 45.51 8.43
CA ASP A 398 23.65 44.97 9.62
C ASP A 398 22.20 44.54 9.34
N ILE A 399 21.76 43.49 10.03
CA ILE A 399 20.43 42.91 9.88
C ILE A 399 19.66 43.16 11.18
N TYR A 400 18.41 43.61 11.07
CA TYR A 400 17.52 43.84 12.20
C TYR A 400 16.29 42.95 12.06
N CYS A 401 15.92 42.27 13.14
CA CYS A 401 14.75 41.40 13.21
C CYS A 401 13.79 41.92 14.29
N SER A 402 12.50 41.94 13.99
CA SER A 402 11.44 42.18 14.98
C SER A 402 10.91 40.86 15.55
N ASN A 403 10.60 40.81 16.85
CA ASN A 403 10.13 39.60 17.50
C ASN A 403 8.72 39.76 18.09
N TYR A 404 7.90 38.72 17.91
CA TYR A 404 6.51 38.65 18.34
C TYR A 404 6.39 37.82 19.64
N TYR A 405 7.11 38.21 20.69
CA TYR A 405 7.00 37.59 22.01
C TYR A 405 7.05 38.64 23.12
N VAL A 406 6.54 38.31 24.30
CA VAL A 406 6.62 39.20 25.48
C VAL A 406 8.09 39.48 25.77
N ASN A 407 8.51 40.74 25.62
CA ASN A 407 9.92 41.19 25.64
C ASN A 407 10.78 40.75 24.45
N GLY A 408 10.19 40.59 23.27
CA GLY A 408 10.90 40.21 22.05
C GLY A 408 11.72 41.33 21.41
N GLY A 409 11.22 42.57 21.38
CA GLY A 409 11.98 43.74 20.91
C GLY A 409 12.59 43.61 19.50
N ILE A 410 13.59 44.45 19.24
CA ILE A 410 14.37 44.43 17.98
C ILE A 410 15.75 43.82 18.26
N THR A 411 16.13 42.79 17.50
CA THR A 411 17.46 42.18 17.59
C THR A 411 18.30 42.59 16.38
N GLN A 412 19.53 43.03 16.63
CA GLN A 412 20.52 43.39 15.61
C GLN A 412 21.55 42.28 15.45
N PHE A 413 21.78 41.87 14.22
CA PHE A 413 22.77 40.90 13.79
C PHE A 413 23.81 41.56 12.87
N ASP A 414 25.01 40.99 12.82
CA ASP A 414 25.94 41.23 11.73
C ASP A 414 25.54 40.43 10.47
N GLN A 415 26.28 40.62 9.37
CA GLN A 415 26.05 39.89 8.11
C GLN A 415 26.26 38.36 8.22
N TYR A 416 26.88 37.88 9.29
CA TYR A 416 27.16 36.46 9.55
C TYR A 416 26.16 35.84 10.54
N MET A 417 25.09 36.56 10.89
CA MET A 417 24.07 36.15 11.86
C MET A 417 24.57 36.07 13.32
N HIS A 418 25.66 36.76 13.66
CA HIS A 418 26.03 36.94 15.06
C HIS A 418 25.26 38.10 15.68
N VAL A 419 24.73 37.87 16.88
CA VAL A 419 23.98 38.91 17.61
C VAL A 419 24.92 40.00 18.08
N LYS A 420 24.65 41.23 17.64
CA LYS A 420 25.35 42.44 18.10
C LYS A 420 24.67 43.03 19.32
N ARG A 421 23.35 43.25 19.24
CA ARG A 421 22.56 43.95 20.25
C ARG A 421 21.10 43.53 20.24
N HIS A 422 20.43 43.75 21.36
CA HIS A 422 18.99 43.54 21.52
C HIS A 422 18.36 44.78 22.17
N PHE A 423 17.33 45.33 21.54
CA PHE A 423 16.71 46.60 21.90
C PHE A 423 15.30 46.37 22.46
N LEU A 424 15.10 46.80 23.71
CA LEU A 424 13.81 46.77 24.39
C LEU A 424 13.41 48.16 24.84
N TRP A 425 12.12 48.46 24.70
CA TRP A 425 11.50 49.60 25.35
C TRP A 425 11.33 49.33 26.85
N LYS A 426 11.82 50.28 27.67
CA LYS A 426 11.69 50.25 29.13
C LYS A 426 10.92 51.49 29.58
N GLY A 427 9.59 51.39 29.59
CA GLY A 427 8.68 52.42 30.09
C GLY A 427 8.50 52.36 31.62
N LYS A 428 7.75 53.33 32.17
CA LYS A 428 7.50 53.50 33.61
C LYS A 428 6.37 52.62 34.20
N SER A 429 5.71 51.76 33.43
CA SER A 429 4.51 50.99 33.87
C SER A 429 4.52 49.52 33.43
N ASP A 430 3.61 48.72 34.01
CA ASP A 430 3.44 47.26 33.80
C ASP A 430 3.07 46.84 32.36
N TYR A 431 2.82 47.79 31.45
CA TYR A 431 2.52 47.54 30.02
C TYR A 431 3.77 47.40 29.13
N ASN A 432 4.96 47.19 29.73
CA ASN A 432 6.21 47.04 28.98
C ASN A 432 6.25 45.75 28.11
N ALA A 433 5.42 44.76 28.42
CA ALA A 433 5.34 43.47 27.71
C ALA A 433 4.84 43.64 26.25
N ASP A 434 3.67 44.24 26.07
CA ASP A 434 3.01 44.39 24.75
C ASP A 434 3.71 45.44 23.86
N ALA A 435 4.37 46.42 24.48
CA ALA A 435 5.12 47.44 23.76
C ALA A 435 6.35 46.88 23.02
N ASN A 436 6.84 45.71 23.45
CA ASN A 436 7.98 45.01 22.89
C ASN A 436 7.59 43.80 22.02
N GLN A 437 6.30 43.51 21.85
CA GLN A 437 5.82 42.54 20.87
C GLN A 437 5.62 43.26 19.54
N LEU A 438 6.41 42.91 18.52
CA LEU A 438 6.48 43.67 17.28
C LEU A 438 5.91 42.89 16.10
N TRP A 439 5.08 43.55 15.29
CA TRP A 439 4.41 42.98 14.12
C TRP A 439 5.22 43.03 12.83
N GLY A 440 6.16 43.98 12.75
CA GLY A 440 7.02 44.13 11.58
C GLY A 440 8.06 45.22 11.80
N ILE A 441 8.87 45.47 10.77
CA ILE A 441 9.97 46.42 10.85
C ILE A 441 10.15 47.17 9.52
N PHE A 442 10.41 48.47 9.60
CA PHE A 442 10.61 49.32 8.43
C PHE A 442 11.65 50.39 8.75
N GLN A 443 12.51 50.75 7.79
CA GLN A 443 13.44 51.88 7.94
C GLN A 443 13.09 52.99 6.98
N ASP A 444 12.96 54.20 7.52
CA ASP A 444 12.79 55.41 6.71
C ASP A 444 14.13 55.91 6.12
N LYS A 445 14.04 56.83 5.16
CA LYS A 445 15.22 57.49 4.56
C LYS A 445 16.11 58.25 5.56
N GLU A 446 15.61 58.59 6.74
CA GLU A 446 16.38 59.27 7.80
C GLU A 446 17.22 58.28 8.65
N GLY A 447 16.99 56.98 8.46
CA GLY A 447 17.67 55.89 9.15
C GLY A 447 17.01 55.46 10.45
N ILE A 448 15.78 55.94 10.73
CA ILE A 448 14.99 55.52 11.90
C ILE A 448 14.26 54.23 11.53
N ILE A 449 14.33 53.25 12.42
CA ILE A 449 13.62 51.99 12.32
C ILE A 449 12.28 52.12 13.05
N TRP A 450 11.19 51.85 12.35
CA TRP A 450 9.81 51.86 12.83
C TRP A 450 9.35 50.41 12.98
N ALA A 451 8.90 50.05 14.17
CA ALA A 451 8.40 48.71 14.48
C ALA A 451 7.03 48.81 15.16
N PRO A 452 5.92 48.58 14.44
CA PRO A 452 4.58 48.51 15.02
C PRO A 452 4.50 47.46 16.10
N ASN A 453 3.84 47.76 17.23
CA ASN A 453 3.76 46.87 18.37
C ASN A 453 2.34 46.43 18.72
N GLN A 454 2.22 45.40 19.55
CA GLN A 454 0.94 44.83 19.98
C GLN A 454 0.10 45.82 20.80
N ALA A 455 0.75 46.72 21.54
CA ALA A 455 0.08 47.79 22.28
C ALA A 455 -0.59 48.86 21.39
N GLY A 456 -0.49 48.73 20.05
CA GLY A 456 -1.08 49.67 19.10
C GLY A 456 -0.28 50.97 18.95
N HIS A 457 1.02 50.94 19.22
CA HIS A 457 1.94 52.05 19.01
C HIS A 457 3.05 51.67 18.03
N ILE A 458 3.88 52.62 17.64
CA ILE A 458 5.07 52.35 16.81
C ILE A 458 6.31 52.62 17.63
N LEU A 459 7.13 51.58 17.83
CA LEU A 459 8.45 51.69 18.42
C LEU A 459 9.42 52.25 17.38
N GLN A 460 10.19 53.26 17.76
CA GLN A 460 11.15 53.93 16.89
C GLN A 460 12.56 53.74 17.44
N LEU A 461 13.46 53.15 16.66
CA LEU A 461 14.87 53.00 16.98
C LEU A 461 15.69 53.90 16.06
N ASN A 462 16.35 54.90 16.64
CA ASN A 462 17.30 55.71 15.91
C ASN A 462 18.65 54.99 15.85
N THR A 463 19.04 54.55 14.64
CA THR A 463 20.24 53.74 14.43
C THR A 463 21.55 54.50 14.68
N LYS A 464 21.54 55.84 14.66
CA LYS A 464 22.75 56.66 14.87
C LYS A 464 23.15 56.73 16.35
N ASN A 465 22.18 56.81 17.25
CA ASN A 465 22.42 56.94 18.69
C ASN A 465 21.87 55.78 19.52
N ASN A 466 21.29 54.76 18.89
CA ASN A 466 20.71 53.57 19.50
C ASN A 466 19.58 53.86 20.51
N LYS A 467 18.93 55.03 20.41
CA LYS A 467 17.83 55.41 21.29
C LYS A 467 16.51 54.84 20.78
N VAL A 468 15.77 54.19 21.69
CA VAL A 468 14.41 53.71 21.45
C VAL A 468 13.40 54.73 21.97
N THR A 469 12.40 55.09 21.16
CA THR A 469 11.26 55.94 21.50
C THR A 469 9.96 55.27 21.07
N ILE A 470 8.81 55.79 21.51
CA ILE A 470 7.50 55.33 21.05
C ILE A 470 6.73 56.51 20.45
N LEU A 471 6.21 56.31 19.24
CA LEU A 471 5.25 57.19 18.59
C LEU A 471 3.84 56.77 18.99
N LYS A 472 3.11 57.69 19.64
CA LYS A 472 1.71 57.50 20.05
C LYS A 472 0.82 58.42 19.22
N ASP A 473 -0.02 57.83 18.38
CA ASP A 473 -1.04 58.54 17.62
C ASP A 473 -2.32 57.69 17.54
N SER A 474 -3.48 58.30 17.78
CA SER A 474 -4.78 57.62 17.77
C SER A 474 -5.17 57.06 16.40
N LEU A 475 -4.74 57.69 15.31
CA LEU A 475 -5.01 57.25 13.95
C LEU A 475 -4.13 56.05 13.58
N LEU A 476 -2.92 55.98 14.12
CA LEU A 476 -2.00 54.85 13.96
C LEU A 476 -2.25 53.72 14.96
N PHE A 477 -3.17 53.90 15.91
CA PHE A 477 -3.49 52.90 16.92
C PHE A 477 -4.12 51.64 16.31
N GLY A 478 -3.50 50.49 16.55
CA GLY A 478 -3.95 49.17 16.11
C GLY A 478 -2.83 48.31 15.52
N SER A 479 -3.23 47.21 14.87
CA SER A 479 -2.32 46.28 14.19
C SER A 479 -2.03 46.78 12.77
N ILE A 480 -0.75 47.02 12.50
CA ILE A 480 -0.22 47.45 11.20
C ILE A 480 0.49 46.25 10.58
N ASN A 481 0.04 45.82 9.41
CA ASN A 481 0.55 44.62 8.73
C ASN A 481 1.80 44.91 7.89
N GLN A 482 1.91 46.11 7.32
CA GLN A 482 3.05 46.49 6.50
C GLN A 482 3.22 48.02 6.47
N ILE A 483 4.47 48.47 6.40
CA ILE A 483 4.83 49.87 6.18
C ILE A 483 5.73 49.96 4.95
N LYS A 484 5.43 50.90 4.05
CA LYS A 484 6.28 51.21 2.90
C LYS A 484 6.38 52.71 2.70
N GLN A 485 7.48 53.14 2.08
CA GLN A 485 7.68 54.55 1.73
C GLN A 485 7.76 54.70 0.21
N ASP A 486 7.10 55.73 -0.31
CA ASP A 486 7.11 56.05 -1.74
C ASP A 486 8.27 56.99 -2.14
N ALA A 487 8.37 57.29 -3.44
CA ALA A 487 9.41 58.16 -3.98
C ALA A 487 9.35 59.58 -3.40
N GLU A 488 8.14 60.09 -3.15
CA GLU A 488 7.81 61.42 -2.61
C GLU A 488 8.03 61.53 -1.09
N ASN A 489 8.57 60.49 -0.45
CA ASN A 489 8.85 60.41 0.98
C ASN A 489 7.60 60.21 1.86
N ASN A 490 6.42 59.95 1.29
CA ASN A 490 5.23 59.61 2.06
C ASN A 490 5.34 58.18 2.61
N ILE A 491 4.86 57.97 3.83
CA ILE A 491 4.82 56.66 4.48
C ILE A 491 3.40 56.11 4.36
N TRP A 492 3.27 54.95 3.76
CA TRP A 492 2.01 54.24 3.58
C TRP A 492 1.95 53.04 4.52
N LEU A 493 0.83 52.89 5.25
CA LEU A 493 0.62 51.80 6.18
C LEU A 493 -0.59 50.96 5.77
N ALA A 494 -0.39 49.65 5.69
CA ALA A 494 -1.44 48.65 5.59
C ALA A 494 -2.01 48.40 6.99
N HIS A 495 -3.20 48.93 7.28
CA HIS A 495 -3.82 48.78 8.59
C HIS A 495 -4.82 47.61 8.61
N ASN A 496 -4.72 46.76 9.62
CA ASN A 496 -5.54 45.53 9.74
C ASN A 496 -7.03 45.82 10.02
N ARG A 497 -7.40 47.04 10.39
CA ARG A 497 -8.81 47.40 10.69
C ARG A 497 -9.33 48.67 10.04
N LYS A 498 -8.45 49.55 9.56
CA LYS A 498 -8.81 50.93 9.19
C LYS A 498 -8.68 51.17 7.67
N GLY A 499 -8.14 50.22 6.92
CA GLY A 499 -7.84 50.41 5.51
C GLY A 499 -6.40 50.85 5.26
N LEU A 500 -6.21 51.74 4.30
CA LEU A 500 -4.91 52.27 3.90
C LEU A 500 -4.67 53.62 4.58
N ILE A 501 -3.51 53.82 5.19
CA ILE A 501 -3.12 55.09 5.83
C ILE A 501 -1.94 55.68 5.08
N LYS A 502 -1.95 57.01 4.88
CA LYS A 502 -0.82 57.79 4.34
C LYS A 502 -0.38 58.81 5.39
N ILE A 503 0.93 58.89 5.62
CA ILE A 503 1.58 59.96 6.36
C ILE A 503 2.38 60.76 5.34
N ASP A 504 2.00 62.02 5.15
CA ASP A 504 2.68 62.91 4.22
C ASP A 504 4.13 63.18 4.66
N GLY A 505 5.07 63.01 3.72
CA GLY A 505 6.49 63.11 4.03
C GLY A 505 6.94 64.52 4.43
N SER A 506 6.21 65.56 4.01
CA SER A 506 6.56 66.97 4.21
C SER A 506 5.77 67.62 5.34
N THR A 507 4.46 67.42 5.35
CA THR A 507 3.53 68.04 6.33
C THR A 507 3.30 67.17 7.55
N ARG A 508 3.70 65.89 7.51
CA ARG A 508 3.40 64.86 8.52
C ARG A 508 1.89 64.66 8.77
N LYS A 509 1.03 65.14 7.88
CA LYS A 509 -0.42 64.94 7.95
C LYS A 509 -0.76 63.47 7.73
N ILE A 510 -1.60 62.91 8.61
CA ILE A 510 -2.09 61.53 8.51
C ILE A 510 -3.46 61.54 7.81
N SER A 511 -3.60 60.77 6.73
CA SER A 511 -4.82 60.62 5.94
C SER A 511 -5.24 59.15 5.88
N LEU A 512 -6.54 58.88 5.98
CA LEU A 512 -7.13 57.54 6.00
C LEU A 512 -7.96 57.28 4.74
N PHE A 513 -7.77 56.12 4.11
CA PHE A 513 -8.49 55.68 2.93
C PHE A 513 -9.12 54.31 3.15
N ASP A 514 -10.44 54.29 3.34
CA ASP A 514 -11.19 53.07 3.63
C ASP A 514 -12.34 52.80 2.63
N GLY A 515 -12.61 53.72 1.69
CA GLY A 515 -13.61 53.57 0.63
C GLY A 515 -13.19 52.60 -0.48
N PHE A 516 -13.12 51.30 -0.19
CA PHE A 516 -12.76 50.25 -1.16
C PHE A 516 -13.76 50.20 -2.33
N TYR A 517 -13.25 49.90 -3.53
CA TYR A 517 -14.05 49.89 -4.75
C TYR A 517 -15.00 48.68 -4.76
N LYS A 518 -16.30 48.93 -5.02
CA LYS A 518 -17.37 47.90 -5.02
C LYS A 518 -17.46 47.07 -3.73
N VAL A 519 -17.23 47.69 -2.57
CA VAL A 519 -17.41 47.06 -1.26
C VAL A 519 -18.52 47.78 -0.51
N GLU A 520 -19.41 47.01 0.13
CA GLU A 520 -20.53 47.56 0.89
C GLU A 520 -20.08 48.44 2.07
N PRO A 521 -20.84 49.50 2.40
CA PRO A 521 -20.62 50.29 3.62
C PRO A 521 -20.72 49.40 4.88
N GLY A 522 -19.72 49.45 5.76
CA GLY A 522 -19.72 48.73 7.05
C GLY A 522 -18.83 47.47 7.09
N SER A 523 -18.37 46.96 5.94
CA SER A 523 -17.44 45.83 5.89
C SER A 523 -16.07 46.15 6.49
N LYS A 524 -15.48 45.19 7.22
CA LYS A 524 -14.14 45.34 7.81
C LYS A 524 -13.07 45.45 6.72
N ARG A 525 -12.42 46.61 6.61
CA ARG A 525 -11.40 46.90 5.59
C ARG A 525 -9.99 46.60 6.11
N ARG A 526 -9.57 45.35 5.91
CA ARG A 526 -8.26 44.86 6.33
C ARG A 526 -7.30 44.89 5.15
N VAL A 527 -6.25 45.69 5.25
CA VAL A 527 -5.17 45.72 4.25
C VAL A 527 -4.02 44.88 4.75
N MET A 528 -3.57 43.91 3.95
CA MET A 528 -2.51 42.97 4.32
C MET A 528 -1.17 43.40 3.76
N CYS A 529 -1.11 43.78 2.48
CA CYS A 529 0.14 44.13 1.80
C CYS A 529 -0.06 45.19 0.71
N LEU A 530 1.03 45.87 0.36
CA LEU A 530 1.07 46.99 -0.59
C LEU A 530 2.16 46.75 -1.65
N LEU A 531 1.85 47.08 -2.90
CA LEU A 531 2.82 47.09 -4.01
C LEU A 531 2.65 48.36 -4.83
N PHE A 532 3.70 49.18 -4.92
CA PHE A 532 3.69 50.43 -5.69
C PHE A 532 3.86 50.16 -7.18
N ASP A 533 3.05 50.82 -8.00
CA ASP A 533 3.12 50.76 -9.47
C ASP A 533 2.97 52.18 -10.05
N LYS A 534 4.10 52.90 -10.13
CA LYS A 534 4.16 54.32 -10.55
C LYS A 534 3.16 55.20 -9.78
N GLU A 535 2.08 55.62 -10.45
CA GLU A 535 1.00 56.47 -9.91
C GLU A 535 -0.09 55.70 -9.14
N LYS A 536 0.02 54.37 -9.07
CA LYS A 536 -0.96 53.49 -8.46
C LYS A 536 -0.36 52.64 -7.34
N ILE A 537 -1.23 52.10 -6.50
CA ILE A 537 -0.88 51.17 -5.43
C ILE A 537 -1.79 49.96 -5.57
N TRP A 538 -1.20 48.79 -5.80
CA TRP A 538 -1.89 47.52 -5.66
C TRP A 538 -2.00 47.18 -4.17
N VAL A 539 -3.21 46.91 -3.72
CA VAL A 539 -3.55 46.73 -2.32
C VAL A 539 -4.14 45.32 -2.15
N GLY A 540 -3.40 44.46 -1.44
CA GLY A 540 -3.86 43.13 -1.06
C GLY A 540 -4.71 43.22 0.20
N THR A 541 -5.89 42.61 0.17
CA THR A 541 -6.86 42.70 1.27
C THR A 541 -7.22 41.33 1.82
N LEU A 542 -7.76 41.32 3.05
CA LEU A 542 -8.48 40.16 3.57
C LEU A 542 -9.95 40.25 3.14
N HIS A 543 -10.49 39.17 2.57
CA HIS A 543 -11.86 39.00 2.10
C HIS A 543 -12.33 39.85 0.89
N HIS A 544 -11.58 40.87 0.45
CA HIS A 544 -12.02 41.78 -0.63
C HIS A 544 -11.13 41.74 -1.87
N GLY A 545 -10.33 40.67 -2.01
CA GLY A 545 -9.49 40.42 -3.17
C GLY A 545 -8.43 41.49 -3.38
N LEU A 546 -8.07 41.71 -4.65
CA LEU A 546 -7.05 42.69 -5.06
C LEU A 546 -7.73 44.02 -5.37
N GLN A 547 -7.29 45.08 -4.71
CA GLN A 547 -7.79 46.44 -4.90
C GLN A 547 -6.71 47.31 -5.56
N LEU A 548 -7.13 48.28 -6.37
CA LEU A 548 -6.24 49.25 -7.01
C LEU A 548 -6.54 50.66 -6.52
N PHE A 549 -5.57 51.29 -5.87
CA PHE A 549 -5.64 52.65 -5.37
C PHE A 549 -4.89 53.60 -6.29
N ASP A 550 -5.53 54.68 -6.72
CA ASP A 550 -4.93 55.71 -7.56
C ASP A 550 -4.45 56.88 -6.70
N LYS A 551 -3.15 57.19 -6.74
CA LYS A 551 -2.53 58.19 -5.85
C LYS A 551 -2.96 59.62 -6.16
N LYS A 552 -3.30 59.91 -7.42
CA LYS A 552 -3.65 61.25 -7.88
C LYS A 552 -5.07 61.64 -7.48
N SER A 553 -6.01 60.71 -7.64
CA SER A 553 -7.41 60.89 -7.23
C SER A 553 -7.67 60.52 -5.76
N GLU A 554 -6.70 59.88 -5.11
CA GLU A 554 -6.76 59.36 -3.73
C GLU A 554 -8.00 58.45 -3.48
N LYS A 555 -8.34 57.62 -4.47
CA LYS A 555 -9.49 56.71 -4.42
C LYS A 555 -9.13 55.30 -4.90
N PHE A 556 -9.86 54.31 -4.37
CA PHE A 556 -9.88 52.96 -4.95
C PHE A 556 -10.69 52.96 -6.25
N THR A 557 -10.09 52.49 -7.33
CA THR A 557 -10.63 52.61 -8.70
C THR A 557 -11.06 51.28 -9.31
N GLU A 558 -10.43 50.17 -8.89
CA GLU A 558 -10.71 48.84 -9.41
C GLU A 558 -10.60 47.79 -8.29
N ALA A 559 -11.34 46.68 -8.45
CA ALA A 559 -11.35 45.53 -7.56
C ALA A 559 -11.43 44.22 -8.36
N TYR A 560 -10.66 43.22 -7.94
CA TYR A 560 -10.64 41.89 -8.54
C TYR A 560 -10.91 40.86 -7.44
N MET A 561 -12.05 40.17 -7.54
CA MET A 561 -12.52 39.20 -6.56
C MET A 561 -12.79 37.85 -7.23
N LEU A 562 -12.80 36.80 -6.42
CA LEU A 562 -13.13 35.43 -6.83
C LEU A 562 -14.52 35.40 -7.44
N ASP A 563 -14.61 34.81 -8.63
CA ASP A 563 -15.84 34.47 -9.31
C ASP A 563 -15.82 32.97 -9.61
N GLU A 564 -16.61 32.19 -8.87
CA GLU A 564 -16.64 30.73 -8.99
C GLU A 564 -17.01 30.24 -10.40
N LYS A 565 -17.66 31.08 -11.21
CA LYS A 565 -18.03 30.75 -12.60
C LYS A 565 -16.90 31.05 -13.60
N ASN A 566 -15.94 31.90 -13.23
CA ASN A 566 -14.88 32.33 -14.12
C ASN A 566 -13.52 31.76 -13.69
N ARG A 567 -13.02 30.76 -14.44
CA ARG A 567 -11.70 30.14 -14.18
C ARG A 567 -10.51 31.11 -14.34
N GLN A 568 -10.72 32.31 -14.87
CA GLN A 568 -9.72 33.37 -15.00
C GLN A 568 -9.83 34.45 -13.92
N SER A 569 -10.63 34.26 -12.86
CA SER A 569 -10.61 35.11 -11.67
C SER A 569 -9.52 34.68 -10.69
N ILE A 570 -9.23 35.53 -9.70
CA ILE A 570 -8.38 35.17 -8.56
C ILE A 570 -8.92 33.93 -7.85
N SER A 571 -8.04 33.06 -7.35
CA SER A 571 -8.45 31.80 -6.72
C SER A 571 -9.00 31.93 -5.30
N ASP A 572 -8.67 33.00 -4.57
CA ASP A 572 -9.19 33.31 -3.23
C ASP A 572 -9.13 34.82 -2.97
N ASN A 573 -10.08 35.34 -2.20
CA ASN A 573 -10.19 36.77 -1.86
C ASN A 573 -9.25 37.21 -0.72
N ASN A 574 -8.54 36.29 -0.09
CA ASN A 574 -7.59 36.56 0.98
C ASN A 574 -6.17 36.64 0.40
N ILE A 575 -5.69 37.86 0.20
CA ILE A 575 -4.36 38.11 -0.34
C ILE A 575 -3.36 38.28 0.79
N ILE A 576 -2.29 37.51 0.73
CA ILE A 576 -1.26 37.44 1.77
C ILE A 576 0.01 38.17 1.31
N GLY A 577 0.37 38.04 0.03
CA GLY A 577 1.56 38.66 -0.54
C GLY A 577 1.37 39.10 -1.98
N LEU A 578 2.08 40.17 -2.34
CA LEU A 578 2.09 40.76 -3.69
C LEU A 578 3.53 40.99 -4.15
N LEU A 579 3.87 40.49 -5.34
CA LEU A 579 5.17 40.70 -5.99
C LEU A 579 4.99 41.13 -7.44
N GLU A 580 5.87 42.01 -7.90
CA GLU A 580 5.97 42.34 -9.32
C GLU A 580 6.94 41.38 -10.01
N TYR A 581 6.44 40.59 -10.97
CA TYR A 581 7.30 39.73 -11.79
C TYR A 581 7.80 40.45 -13.05
N ASN A 582 7.03 41.32 -13.67
CA ASN A 582 7.53 42.24 -14.69
C ASN A 582 6.50 43.37 -14.85
N GLN A 583 6.72 44.26 -15.81
CA GLN A 583 5.81 45.39 -16.05
C GLN A 583 4.37 44.95 -16.31
N ASP A 584 4.15 43.75 -16.86
CA ASP A 584 2.86 43.21 -17.28
C ASP A 584 2.28 42.16 -16.31
N THR A 585 3.06 41.59 -15.39
CA THR A 585 2.64 40.44 -14.57
C THR A 585 2.87 40.65 -13.08
N LEU A 586 1.82 40.44 -12.28
CA LEU A 586 1.88 40.37 -10.82
C LEU A 586 1.76 38.94 -10.33
N ILE A 587 2.48 38.60 -9.27
CA ILE A 587 2.36 37.34 -8.52
C ILE A 587 1.64 37.64 -7.21
N ILE A 588 0.64 36.84 -6.90
CA ILE A 588 -0.27 37.07 -5.79
C ILE A 588 -0.40 35.77 -4.99
N ALA A 589 0.09 35.79 -3.76
CA ALA A 589 -0.08 34.69 -2.81
C ALA A 589 -1.44 34.80 -2.11
N THR A 590 -2.17 33.70 -2.07
CA THR A 590 -3.51 33.61 -1.46
C THR A 590 -3.67 32.34 -0.64
N ASN A 591 -4.79 32.21 0.08
CA ASN A 591 -5.20 30.94 0.69
C ASN A 591 -5.66 29.88 -0.32
N GLY A 592 -5.82 30.26 -1.59
CA GLY A 592 -6.20 29.39 -2.71
C GLY A 592 -5.06 29.16 -3.71
N GLY A 593 -3.80 29.25 -3.29
CA GLY A 593 -2.62 29.05 -4.13
C GLY A 593 -1.96 30.35 -4.62
N ILE A 594 -1.10 30.20 -5.63
CA ILE A 594 -0.30 31.30 -6.19
C ILE A 594 -0.93 31.73 -7.52
N ASN A 595 -1.35 32.98 -7.62
CA ASN A 595 -1.99 33.54 -8.81
C ASN A 595 -1.02 34.44 -9.59
N PHE A 596 -1.06 34.35 -10.91
CA PHE A 596 -0.40 35.24 -11.84
C PHE A 596 -1.47 36.12 -12.50
N PHE A 597 -1.35 37.43 -12.31
CA PHE A 597 -2.27 38.41 -12.86
C PHE A 597 -1.62 39.15 -14.03
N ASP A 598 -2.22 39.05 -15.22
CA ASP A 598 -1.84 39.80 -16.40
C ASP A 598 -2.49 41.19 -16.36
N LYS A 599 -1.69 42.24 -16.15
CA LYS A 599 -2.17 43.63 -15.99
C LYS A 599 -2.87 44.16 -17.24
N LYS A 600 -2.54 43.66 -18.44
CA LYS A 600 -3.11 44.10 -19.72
C LYS A 600 -4.44 43.40 -20.00
N LYS A 601 -4.46 42.06 -19.85
CA LYS A 601 -5.66 41.25 -20.09
C LYS A 601 -6.65 41.29 -18.94
N LYS A 602 -6.19 41.67 -17.74
CA LYS A 602 -6.98 41.67 -16.50
C LYS A 602 -7.50 40.27 -16.13
N THR A 603 -6.71 39.24 -16.42
CA THR A 603 -7.03 37.83 -16.18
C THR A 603 -6.04 37.17 -15.25
N PHE A 604 -6.48 36.16 -14.52
CA PHE A 604 -5.67 35.36 -13.59
C PHE A 604 -5.42 33.95 -14.12
N SER A 605 -4.26 33.41 -13.79
CA SER A 605 -3.95 31.97 -13.84
C SER A 605 -3.33 31.55 -12.52
N ALA A 606 -3.60 30.34 -12.02
CA ALA A 606 -3.14 29.92 -10.70
C ALA A 606 -2.37 28.60 -10.72
N LEU A 607 -1.36 28.49 -9.85
CA LEU A 607 -0.75 27.23 -9.44
C LEU A 607 -1.39 26.75 -8.15
N LEU A 608 -1.84 25.49 -8.16
CA LEU A 608 -2.54 24.83 -7.06
C LEU A 608 -1.82 23.53 -6.66
N SER A 609 -2.32 22.87 -5.62
CA SER A 609 -1.81 21.58 -5.13
C SER A 609 -1.79 20.49 -6.20
N LYS A 610 -2.81 20.45 -7.06
CA LYS A 610 -2.88 19.54 -8.21
C LYS A 610 -1.73 19.71 -9.21
N ASP A 611 -1.11 20.90 -9.23
CA ASP A 611 -0.01 21.24 -10.14
C ASP A 611 1.37 20.94 -9.51
N GLY A 612 1.41 20.54 -8.22
CA GLY A 612 2.62 20.11 -7.52
C GLY A 612 2.97 20.91 -6.26
N LEU A 613 2.20 21.94 -5.91
CA LEU A 613 2.35 22.63 -4.62
C LEU A 613 2.01 21.69 -3.45
N PRO A 614 2.67 21.82 -2.28
CA PRO A 614 2.41 20.95 -1.14
C PRO A 614 0.98 21.12 -0.60
N ASN A 615 0.47 22.36 -0.64
CA ASN A 615 -0.93 22.70 -0.37
C ASN A 615 -1.25 24.07 -0.99
N ASN A 616 -2.51 24.53 -0.87
CA ASN A 616 -2.94 25.82 -1.43
C ASN A 616 -2.77 27.01 -0.46
N LEU A 617 -2.44 26.78 0.80
CA LEU A 617 -2.31 27.83 1.82
C LEU A 617 -0.91 28.44 1.78
N VAL A 618 -0.73 29.47 0.93
CA VAL A 618 0.55 30.14 0.76
C VAL A 618 0.79 31.13 1.91
N GLN A 619 1.86 30.95 2.69
CA GLN A 619 2.16 31.83 3.83
C GLN A 619 2.98 33.06 3.44
N SER A 620 3.93 32.92 2.53
CA SER A 620 4.77 34.02 2.05
C SER A 620 5.38 33.68 0.69
N ILE A 621 5.78 34.69 -0.08
CA ILE A 621 6.44 34.55 -1.38
C ILE A 621 7.57 35.56 -1.56
N ILE A 622 8.62 35.19 -2.32
CA ILE A 622 9.72 36.08 -2.72
C ILE A 622 10.39 35.62 -4.03
N LEU A 623 11.01 36.55 -4.76
CA LEU A 623 11.84 36.24 -5.93
C LEU A 623 13.33 36.21 -5.56
N ASP A 624 14.03 35.18 -6.02
CA ASP A 624 15.50 35.16 -5.95
C ASP A 624 16.14 36.01 -7.06
N ASP A 625 17.47 36.02 -7.14
CA ASP A 625 18.20 36.81 -8.13
C ASP A 625 18.07 36.28 -9.56
N ASN A 626 17.76 34.99 -9.73
CA ASN A 626 17.44 34.40 -11.04
C ASN A 626 15.98 34.62 -11.44
N ARG A 627 15.19 35.28 -10.59
CA ARG A 627 13.76 35.49 -10.72
C ARG A 627 12.94 34.20 -10.68
N ASP A 628 13.46 33.16 -10.05
CA ASP A 628 12.64 32.03 -9.63
C ASP A 628 11.85 32.41 -8.36
N LEU A 629 10.65 31.85 -8.22
CA LEU A 629 9.74 32.16 -7.13
C LEU A 629 9.92 31.17 -5.99
N TRP A 630 10.17 31.69 -4.79
CA TRP A 630 10.16 30.93 -3.55
C TRP A 630 8.86 31.19 -2.81
N ALA A 631 8.21 30.13 -2.35
CA ALA A 631 6.95 30.18 -1.62
C ALA A 631 7.04 29.34 -0.35
N ALA A 632 6.44 29.82 0.73
CA ALA A 632 6.39 29.14 2.03
C ALA A 632 5.00 28.60 2.31
N PHE A 633 4.96 27.42 2.90
CA PHE A 633 3.74 26.70 3.24
C PHE A 633 3.86 26.12 4.65
N ALA A 634 2.73 25.81 5.27
CA ALA A 634 2.75 24.97 6.46
C ALA A 634 3.36 23.60 6.08
N GLY A 635 4.53 23.28 6.64
CA GLY A 635 5.24 22.03 6.33
C GLY A 635 6.50 22.15 5.47
N GLY A 636 6.83 23.33 4.93
CA GLY A 636 8.01 23.47 4.07
C GLY A 636 8.03 24.67 3.12
N LEU A 637 8.97 24.65 2.18
CA LEU A 637 9.17 25.66 1.14
C LEU A 637 9.01 25.05 -0.25
N SER A 638 8.63 25.84 -1.24
CA SER A 638 8.67 25.45 -2.65
C SER A 638 9.47 26.46 -3.46
N LYS A 639 10.38 25.97 -4.29
CA LYS A 639 10.97 26.74 -5.39
C LYS A 639 10.17 26.46 -6.65
N ILE A 640 9.80 27.51 -7.37
CA ILE A 640 9.04 27.46 -8.61
C ILE A 640 9.90 28.11 -9.68
N ASN A 641 10.33 27.32 -10.66
CA ASN A 641 11.06 27.86 -11.79
C ASN A 641 10.10 28.65 -12.67
N MET A 642 10.35 29.94 -12.85
CA MET A 642 9.39 30.82 -13.50
C MET A 642 9.34 30.67 -15.03
N GLN A 643 10.30 29.96 -15.64
CA GLN A 643 10.34 29.69 -17.08
C GLN A 643 9.62 28.39 -17.44
N THR A 644 9.82 27.34 -16.66
CA THR A 644 9.22 26.00 -16.89
C THR A 644 7.96 25.74 -16.07
N LEU A 645 7.71 26.56 -15.03
CA LEU A 645 6.71 26.35 -13.99
C LEU A 645 6.89 25.04 -13.20
N SER A 646 8.10 24.45 -13.20
CA SER A 646 8.41 23.27 -12.39
C SER A 646 8.50 23.64 -10.90
N ILE A 647 7.99 22.76 -10.04
CA ILE A 647 7.87 23.00 -8.60
C ILE A 647 8.75 22.00 -7.85
N THR A 648 9.67 22.52 -7.04
CA THR A 648 10.56 21.74 -6.18
C THR A 648 10.21 22.03 -4.72
N ASN A 649 9.68 21.04 -4.00
CA ASN A 649 9.31 21.17 -2.60
C ASN A 649 10.46 20.75 -1.68
N TYR A 650 10.65 21.50 -0.59
CA TYR A 650 11.60 21.27 0.47
C TYR A 650 10.86 21.18 1.80
N ASP A 651 11.17 20.18 2.61
CA ASP A 651 10.51 19.91 3.89
C ASP A 651 11.54 19.57 4.98
N ALA A 652 11.08 19.02 6.10
CA ALA A 652 11.95 18.58 7.18
C ALA A 652 13.08 17.66 6.70
N ASN A 653 12.85 16.77 5.73
CA ASN A 653 13.88 15.87 5.20
C ASN A 653 15.04 16.60 4.50
N ASP A 654 14.84 17.86 4.06
CA ASP A 654 15.89 18.68 3.43
C ASP A 654 16.67 19.54 4.44
N GLY A 655 16.40 19.38 5.74
CA GLY A 655 17.03 20.13 6.81
C GLY A 655 16.24 21.36 7.28
N ILE A 656 14.97 21.50 6.89
CA ILE A 656 14.10 22.56 7.41
C ILE A 656 13.62 22.17 8.81
N VAL A 657 14.27 22.72 9.83
CA VAL A 657 13.85 22.56 11.23
C VAL A 657 12.90 23.70 11.57
N ASN A 658 11.69 23.35 12.05
CA ASN A 658 10.58 24.28 12.35
C ASN A 658 9.93 24.88 11.09
N ASP A 659 9.15 24.04 10.41
CA ASP A 659 8.38 24.31 9.18
C ASP A 659 7.14 25.21 9.37
N ARG A 660 6.97 25.78 10.56
CA ARG A 660 5.93 26.76 10.87
C ARG A 660 6.46 28.15 10.56
N PHE A 661 6.39 28.48 9.28
CA PHE A 661 6.83 29.77 8.78
C PHE A 661 5.78 30.86 9.03
N ASN A 662 6.31 32.06 9.18
CA ASN A 662 5.56 33.30 9.24
C ASN A 662 5.56 34.03 7.89
N HIS A 663 4.83 35.14 7.82
CA HIS A 663 4.56 35.87 6.59
C HIS A 663 5.76 36.62 5.96
N SER A 664 6.97 36.60 6.53
CA SER A 664 8.09 37.46 6.11
C SER A 664 9.26 36.70 5.49
N PHE A 665 9.19 36.48 4.18
CA PHE A 665 10.42 36.33 3.42
C PHE A 665 11.16 37.66 3.31
N PHE A 666 12.49 37.59 3.42
CA PHE A 666 13.37 38.73 3.19
C PHE A 666 14.59 38.30 2.37
N LYS A 667 14.95 39.10 1.36
CA LYS A 667 16.14 38.87 0.53
C LYS A 667 17.26 39.82 0.97
N LEU A 668 18.39 39.25 1.36
CA LEU A 668 19.61 39.98 1.69
C LEU A 668 20.31 40.47 0.42
N LYS A 669 21.15 41.50 0.56
CA LYS A 669 21.93 42.09 -0.54
C LYS A 669 22.94 41.13 -1.17
N ASP A 670 23.33 40.07 -0.47
CA ASP A 670 24.25 39.04 -0.96
C ASP A 670 23.52 37.87 -1.65
N GLY A 671 22.21 37.97 -1.84
CA GLY A 671 21.39 36.97 -2.53
C GLY A 671 20.78 35.91 -1.61
N ARG A 672 21.19 35.83 -0.33
CA ARG A 672 20.59 34.90 0.63
C ARG A 672 19.14 35.27 0.95
N LEU A 673 18.32 34.25 1.21
CA LEU A 673 16.94 34.40 1.65
C LEU A 673 16.82 34.07 3.13
N MET A 674 15.95 34.82 3.81
CA MET A 674 15.57 34.63 5.20
C MET A 674 14.06 34.47 5.30
N ILE A 675 13.59 33.63 6.21
CA ILE A 675 12.17 33.51 6.54
C ILE A 675 11.98 33.31 8.04
N GLY A 676 11.04 34.05 8.62
CA GLY A 676 10.69 33.95 10.03
C GLY A 676 9.94 32.65 10.32
N ALA A 677 10.15 32.08 11.51
CA ALA A 677 9.45 30.90 11.98
C ALA A 677 8.94 31.12 13.42
N GLU A 678 8.04 30.25 13.90
CA GLU A 678 7.49 30.32 15.27
C GLU A 678 8.59 30.33 16.36
N LYS A 679 9.74 29.72 16.06
CA LYS A 679 10.92 29.64 16.93
C LYS A 679 12.15 30.05 16.12
N GLY A 680 12.42 31.35 16.09
CA GLY A 680 13.56 31.92 15.37
C GLY A 680 13.32 32.10 13.87
N PHE A 681 14.30 31.76 13.04
CA PHE A 681 14.23 31.99 11.59
C PHE A 681 15.15 31.06 10.79
N LEU A 682 14.83 30.88 9.52
CA LEU A 682 15.59 30.07 8.57
C LEU A 682 16.37 30.97 7.60
N VAL A 683 17.60 30.58 7.25
CA VAL A 683 18.47 31.26 6.28
C VAL A 683 19.00 30.25 5.27
N PHE A 684 18.95 30.59 3.99
CA PHE A 684 19.52 29.77 2.92
C PHE A 684 20.00 30.60 1.73
N ASP A 685 20.82 29.98 0.89
CA ASP A 685 21.38 30.59 -0.31
C ASP A 685 20.80 29.87 -1.55
N PRO A 686 19.86 30.50 -2.28
CA PRO A 686 19.23 29.89 -3.45
C PRO A 686 20.22 29.46 -4.54
N ALA A 687 21.39 30.11 -4.64
CA ALA A 687 22.40 29.78 -5.64
C ALA A 687 23.20 28.52 -5.27
N LYS A 688 23.30 28.19 -3.97
CA LYS A 688 23.94 26.94 -3.49
C LYS A 688 23.02 25.74 -3.49
N ILE A 689 21.72 25.97 -3.56
CA ILE A 689 20.73 24.91 -3.79
C ILE A 689 20.87 24.48 -5.24
N THR A 690 21.75 23.49 -5.47
CA THR A 690 22.12 23.02 -6.81
C THR A 690 20.90 22.70 -7.66
N ALA A 691 20.94 23.11 -8.92
CA ALA A 691 19.96 22.69 -9.93
C ALA A 691 19.81 21.17 -9.91
N ALA A 692 18.58 20.66 -10.01
CA ALA A 692 18.38 19.22 -9.90
C ALA A 692 19.17 18.50 -10.99
N LYS A 693 19.95 17.51 -10.58
CA LYS A 693 20.59 16.58 -11.52
C LYS A 693 19.51 15.65 -12.07
N ALA A 694 19.67 15.23 -13.32
CA ALA A 694 18.83 14.17 -13.88
C ALA A 694 18.88 12.95 -12.94
N PRO A 695 17.72 12.33 -12.65
CA PRO A 695 17.65 11.18 -11.76
C PRO A 695 18.42 9.99 -12.36
N VAL A 696 18.85 9.09 -11.50
CA VAL A 696 19.47 7.82 -11.91
C VAL A 696 18.42 6.98 -12.66
N ASP A 697 18.87 6.20 -13.64
CA ASP A 697 18.00 5.33 -14.43
C ASP A 697 17.18 4.38 -13.53
N VAL A 698 15.93 4.14 -13.91
CA VAL A 698 14.99 3.34 -13.10
C VAL A 698 15.45 1.89 -13.04
N THR A 699 15.52 1.34 -11.84
CA THR A 699 15.72 -0.09 -11.62
C THR A 699 14.37 -0.76 -11.40
N ILE A 700 14.15 -1.90 -12.07
CA ILE A 700 13.01 -2.78 -11.80
C ILE A 700 13.40 -3.63 -10.59
N THR A 701 12.82 -3.34 -9.43
CA THR A 701 13.24 -3.90 -8.14
C THR A 701 12.51 -5.18 -7.77
N GLY A 702 11.36 -5.44 -8.39
CA GLY A 702 10.54 -6.62 -8.15
C GLY A 702 9.58 -6.91 -9.30
N PHE A 703 9.22 -8.18 -9.44
CA PHE A 703 8.21 -8.66 -10.38
C PHE A 703 7.40 -9.72 -9.65
N LYS A 704 6.10 -9.55 -9.58
CA LYS A 704 5.21 -10.45 -8.84
C LYS A 704 4.14 -11.01 -9.75
N VAL A 705 3.96 -12.31 -9.68
CA VAL A 705 2.95 -13.06 -10.43
C VAL A 705 2.04 -13.72 -9.42
N PHE A 706 0.74 -13.35 -9.41
CA PHE A 706 -0.22 -13.82 -8.41
C PHE A 706 0.20 -13.63 -6.93
N GLY A 707 1.01 -12.62 -6.65
CA GLY A 707 1.51 -12.32 -5.30
C GLY A 707 2.85 -12.97 -4.96
N GLU A 708 3.32 -13.93 -5.77
CA GLU A 708 4.62 -14.58 -5.61
C GLU A 708 5.74 -13.77 -6.26
N ASN A 709 6.86 -13.59 -5.55
CA ASN A 709 8.03 -12.87 -6.04
C ASN A 709 8.78 -13.69 -7.09
N VAL A 710 9.04 -13.08 -8.25
CA VAL A 710 9.97 -13.58 -9.26
C VAL A 710 11.21 -12.69 -9.23
N PHE A 711 12.39 -13.28 -8.98
CA PHE A 711 13.65 -12.53 -8.90
C PHE A 711 14.09 -12.01 -10.28
N VAL A 712 13.74 -10.75 -10.56
CA VAL A 712 13.99 -10.07 -11.85
C VAL A 712 15.47 -9.77 -12.10
N ASP A 713 16.29 -9.76 -11.05
CA ASP A 713 17.73 -9.46 -11.12
C ASP A 713 18.50 -10.39 -12.07
N SER A 714 17.98 -11.61 -12.30
CA SER A 714 18.52 -12.58 -13.28
C SER A 714 18.09 -12.29 -14.73
N LEU A 715 17.03 -11.50 -14.93
CA LEU A 715 16.31 -11.33 -16.20
C LEU A 715 16.63 -9.99 -16.88
N ILE A 716 16.96 -8.96 -16.09
CA ILE A 716 17.23 -7.59 -16.61
C ILE A 716 18.55 -7.53 -17.40
N ASN A 717 19.55 -8.36 -17.06
CA ASN A 717 20.88 -8.33 -17.68
C ASN A 717 21.12 -9.38 -18.76
N THR A 718 20.18 -10.29 -19.02
CA THR A 718 20.43 -11.46 -19.89
C THR A 718 19.83 -11.35 -21.29
N ASN A 719 19.16 -10.24 -21.64
CA ASN A 719 18.35 -10.10 -22.86
C ASN A 719 17.27 -11.20 -23.04
N HIS A 720 17.11 -12.11 -22.08
CA HIS A 720 16.16 -13.21 -22.14
C HIS A 720 14.79 -12.73 -21.65
N PRO A 721 13.71 -13.03 -22.37
CA PRO A 721 12.38 -12.60 -21.97
C PRO A 721 11.90 -13.38 -20.74
N VAL A 722 11.27 -12.67 -19.80
CA VAL A 722 10.52 -13.29 -18.70
C VAL A 722 9.41 -14.13 -19.31
N SER A 723 9.55 -15.45 -19.24
CA SER A 723 8.61 -16.37 -19.87
C SER A 723 7.54 -16.78 -18.87
N LEU A 724 6.31 -16.37 -19.15
CA LEU A 724 5.13 -16.64 -18.33
C LEU A 724 4.21 -17.61 -19.05
N SER A 725 3.57 -18.52 -18.33
CA SER A 725 2.51 -19.35 -18.90
C SER A 725 1.26 -18.50 -19.21
N TYR A 726 0.36 -19.01 -20.05
CA TYR A 726 -0.92 -18.34 -20.32
C TYR A 726 -1.79 -18.15 -19.06
N LEU A 727 -1.56 -18.93 -18.01
CA LEU A 727 -2.21 -18.75 -16.70
C LEU A 727 -1.60 -17.59 -15.92
N GLN A 728 -0.31 -17.31 -16.10
CA GLN A 728 0.45 -16.24 -15.45
C GLN A 728 0.39 -14.93 -16.21
N ASN A 729 -0.78 -14.57 -16.75
CA ASN A 729 -0.97 -13.39 -17.58
C ASN A 729 -1.33 -12.12 -16.80
N SER A 730 -1.25 -12.18 -15.47
CA SER A 730 -1.48 -11.05 -14.57
C SER A 730 -0.28 -10.92 -13.64
N PHE A 731 0.35 -9.75 -13.64
CA PHE A 731 1.57 -9.49 -12.90
C PHE A 731 1.69 -8.02 -12.54
N HIS A 732 2.55 -7.72 -11.58
CA HIS A 732 2.93 -6.35 -11.27
C HIS A 732 4.44 -6.17 -11.16
N ILE A 733 4.90 -4.98 -11.53
CA ILE A 733 6.29 -4.59 -11.66
C ILE A 733 6.57 -3.49 -10.65
N GLU A 734 7.57 -3.70 -9.82
CA GLU A 734 8.01 -2.79 -8.76
C GLU A 734 9.22 -1.97 -9.24
N LEU A 735 9.19 -0.65 -9.02
CA LEU A 735 10.15 0.30 -9.59
C LEU A 735 10.83 1.15 -8.51
N ALA A 736 12.11 1.47 -8.69
CA ALA A 736 12.82 2.49 -7.90
C ALA A 736 14.02 3.05 -8.66
N SER A 737 14.38 4.32 -8.45
CA SER A 737 15.63 4.92 -8.97
C SER A 737 16.85 4.72 -8.06
N LEU A 738 16.68 4.05 -6.90
CA LEU A 738 17.72 3.80 -5.90
C LEU A 738 18.44 5.07 -5.42
N GLN A 739 17.69 6.17 -5.38
CA GLN A 739 18.08 7.46 -4.79
C GLN A 739 17.30 7.66 -3.50
N PHE A 740 17.97 8.04 -2.41
CA PHE A 740 17.42 8.10 -1.06
C PHE A 740 17.13 9.53 -0.57
N ASN A 741 17.80 10.54 -1.16
CA ASN A 741 17.54 11.95 -0.84
C ASN A 741 16.19 12.46 -1.38
N ALA A 742 15.76 11.95 -2.53
CA ALA A 742 14.55 12.40 -3.23
C ALA A 742 13.61 11.24 -3.62
N SER A 743 13.71 10.08 -2.97
CA SER A 743 13.03 8.83 -3.38
C SER A 743 11.52 9.00 -3.62
N ASN A 744 10.85 9.79 -2.77
CA ASN A 744 9.40 10.04 -2.83
C ASN A 744 8.99 11.18 -3.78
N ARG A 745 9.95 11.90 -4.36
CA ARG A 745 9.69 13.06 -5.23
C ARG A 745 9.95 12.78 -6.71
N ILE A 746 10.48 11.59 -7.02
CA ILE A 746 10.75 11.14 -8.39
C ILE A 746 9.46 10.59 -8.99
N LYS A 747 9.06 11.14 -10.14
CA LYS A 747 7.90 10.67 -10.90
C LYS A 747 8.35 9.61 -11.90
N TYR A 748 7.69 8.46 -11.92
CA TYR A 748 7.98 7.39 -12.86
C TYR A 748 6.96 7.38 -13.99
N TYR A 749 7.40 7.00 -15.18
CA TYR A 749 6.58 6.86 -16.37
C TYR A 749 6.87 5.51 -17.01
N TYR A 750 5.83 4.79 -17.38
CA TYR A 750 5.96 3.46 -17.99
C TYR A 750 5.17 3.35 -19.29
N GLN A 751 5.52 2.34 -20.08
CA GLN A 751 4.81 1.96 -21.30
C GLN A 751 5.06 0.48 -21.60
N LEU A 752 4.01 -0.29 -21.85
CA LEU A 752 4.09 -1.64 -22.40
C LEU A 752 3.78 -1.61 -23.90
N GLU A 753 4.80 -1.86 -24.73
CA GLU A 753 4.64 -1.87 -26.18
C GLU A 753 3.59 -2.91 -26.63
N GLY A 754 2.64 -2.46 -27.45
CA GLY A 754 1.53 -3.28 -27.95
C GLY A 754 0.26 -3.21 -27.09
N ILE A 755 0.32 -2.62 -25.89
CA ILE A 755 -0.83 -2.43 -24.99
C ILE A 755 -1.08 -0.93 -24.75
N ASP A 756 -0.04 -0.18 -24.34
CA ASP A 756 -0.15 1.24 -24.02
C ASP A 756 0.14 2.13 -25.23
N LYS A 757 -0.78 3.05 -25.53
CA LYS A 757 -0.62 4.01 -26.64
C LYS A 757 0.44 5.08 -26.36
N ASN A 758 0.51 5.58 -25.13
CA ASN A 758 1.40 6.66 -24.69
C ASN A 758 2.06 6.29 -23.35
N TRP A 759 3.06 7.08 -22.93
CA TRP A 759 3.63 6.99 -21.59
C TRP A 759 2.58 7.26 -20.50
N VAL A 760 2.52 6.37 -19.51
CA VAL A 760 1.58 6.45 -18.39
C VAL A 760 2.37 6.80 -17.12
N PRO A 761 1.96 7.80 -16.32
CA PRO A 761 2.59 8.07 -15.02
C PRO A 761 2.27 6.94 -14.03
N VAL A 762 3.27 6.52 -13.25
CA VAL A 762 3.08 5.57 -12.14
C VAL A 762 2.47 6.32 -10.95
N ASP A 763 1.64 5.63 -10.19
CA ASP A 763 1.11 6.14 -8.93
C ASP A 763 2.21 6.23 -7.84
N GLU A 764 1.83 6.73 -6.68
CA GLU A 764 2.75 6.84 -5.54
C GLU A 764 3.22 5.46 -5.03
N SER A 765 2.58 4.34 -5.38
CA SER A 765 3.02 3.01 -4.93
C SER A 765 4.30 2.55 -5.61
N HIS A 766 4.73 3.23 -6.69
CA HIS A 766 5.85 2.85 -7.56
C HIS A 766 5.71 1.40 -8.06
N THR A 767 4.46 0.99 -8.32
CA THR A 767 4.11 -0.34 -8.78
C THR A 767 3.21 -0.23 -10.01
N VAL A 768 3.50 -1.02 -11.04
CA VAL A 768 2.74 -1.07 -12.29
C VAL A 768 1.99 -2.39 -12.37
N HIS A 769 0.70 -2.35 -12.67
CA HIS A 769 -0.17 -3.51 -12.70
C HIS A 769 -0.67 -3.79 -14.11
N TYR A 770 -0.47 -5.01 -14.61
CA TYR A 770 -1.12 -5.51 -15.83
C TYR A 770 -1.93 -6.75 -15.51
N ASN A 771 -3.20 -6.73 -15.92
CA ASN A 771 -4.15 -7.81 -15.70
C ASN A 771 -4.57 -8.42 -17.03
N GLN A 772 -4.62 -9.75 -17.08
CA GLN A 772 -5.19 -10.53 -18.19
C GLN A 772 -4.60 -10.21 -19.57
N LEU A 773 -3.27 -10.13 -19.68
CA LEU A 773 -2.62 -9.88 -20.95
C LEU A 773 -2.80 -11.06 -21.94
N PRO A 774 -2.92 -10.78 -23.25
CA PRO A 774 -2.97 -11.84 -24.26
C PRO A 774 -1.61 -12.54 -24.39
N SER A 775 -1.61 -13.77 -24.92
CA SER A 775 -0.37 -14.48 -25.25
C SER A 775 0.40 -13.72 -26.34
N GLY A 776 1.69 -13.46 -26.12
CA GLY A 776 2.49 -12.63 -27.03
C GLY A 776 3.84 -12.24 -26.43
N ASN A 777 4.61 -11.47 -27.19
CA ASN A 777 5.83 -10.83 -26.73
C ASN A 777 5.57 -9.35 -26.48
N PHE A 778 5.93 -8.87 -25.31
CA PHE A 778 5.78 -7.49 -24.90
C PHE A 778 7.13 -6.93 -24.46
N ARG A 779 7.30 -5.61 -24.65
CA ARG A 779 8.45 -4.89 -24.14
C ARG A 779 7.96 -3.81 -23.19
N PHE A 780 8.23 -4.01 -21.91
CA PHE A 780 7.97 -3.01 -20.89
C PHE A 780 9.11 -1.98 -20.89
N LYS A 781 8.75 -0.70 -20.84
CA LYS A 781 9.67 0.45 -20.83
C LYS A 781 9.35 1.32 -19.63
N VAL A 782 10.38 1.82 -18.96
CA VAL A 782 10.23 2.72 -17.83
C VAL A 782 11.32 3.78 -17.81
N LYS A 783 10.95 5.00 -17.42
CA LYS A 783 11.85 6.13 -17.17
C LYS A 783 11.34 6.91 -15.97
N CYS A 784 12.18 7.75 -15.39
CA CYS A 784 11.75 8.64 -14.32
C CYS A 784 12.13 10.09 -14.62
N ALA A 785 11.50 11.01 -13.91
CA ALA A 785 11.83 12.42 -13.91
C ALA A 785 11.94 12.93 -12.47
N ASN A 786 12.88 13.83 -12.24
CA ASN A 786 12.97 14.55 -10.99
C ASN A 786 11.87 15.65 -10.93
N PRO A 787 11.67 16.33 -9.78
CA PRO A 787 10.69 17.41 -9.64
C PRO A 787 10.85 18.55 -10.64
N ASP A 788 12.08 18.80 -11.09
CA ASP A 788 12.42 19.86 -12.05
C ASP A 788 12.08 19.46 -13.51
N GLY A 789 11.53 18.27 -13.73
CA GLY A 789 11.10 17.79 -15.05
C GLY A 789 12.23 17.21 -15.91
N LEU A 790 13.43 17.03 -15.35
CA LEU A 790 14.53 16.37 -16.05
C LEU A 790 14.37 14.85 -15.98
N PHE A 791 14.34 14.22 -17.15
CA PHE A 791 14.23 12.77 -17.28
C PHE A 791 15.55 12.05 -17.03
N SER A 792 15.46 10.78 -16.62
CA SER A 792 16.59 9.86 -16.59
C SER A 792 17.24 9.74 -17.96
N LYS A 793 18.56 9.45 -17.97
CA LYS A 793 19.36 9.44 -19.19
C LYS A 793 18.92 8.34 -20.16
N ASN A 794 18.61 7.16 -19.63
CA ASN A 794 18.18 6.01 -20.41
C ASN A 794 16.77 5.55 -20.01
N VAL A 795 16.15 4.78 -20.91
CA VAL A 795 14.90 4.05 -20.66
C VAL A 795 15.26 2.62 -20.30
N THR A 796 14.83 2.17 -19.12
CA THR A 796 15.01 0.78 -18.70
C THR A 796 13.95 -0.10 -19.35
N THR A 797 14.35 -1.26 -19.87
CA THR A 797 13.44 -2.16 -20.60
C THR A 797 13.43 -3.57 -20.04
N LEU A 798 12.27 -4.22 -20.05
CA LEU A 798 12.10 -5.62 -19.70
C LEU A 798 11.28 -6.33 -20.79
N ASN A 799 11.84 -7.39 -21.36
CA ASN A 799 11.13 -8.22 -22.34
C ASN A 799 10.30 -9.28 -21.61
N ILE A 800 9.02 -9.41 -21.97
CA ILE A 800 8.06 -10.34 -21.34
C ILE A 800 7.43 -11.20 -22.44
N ARG A 801 7.39 -12.51 -22.25
CA ARG A 801 6.79 -13.47 -23.19
C ARG A 801 5.73 -14.29 -22.50
N ILE A 802 4.48 -14.15 -22.92
CA ILE A 802 3.36 -14.97 -22.44
C ILE A 802 3.14 -16.12 -23.44
N ILE A 803 3.49 -17.33 -23.02
CA ILE A 803 3.42 -18.56 -23.84
C ILE A 803 1.95 -18.91 -24.09
N PRO A 804 1.52 -19.14 -25.35
CA PRO A 804 0.14 -19.55 -25.64
C PRO A 804 -0.18 -20.93 -25.06
N PRO A 805 -1.45 -21.21 -24.72
CA PRO A 805 -1.86 -22.54 -24.28
C PRO A 805 -1.62 -23.59 -25.38
N PHE A 806 -1.35 -24.84 -24.99
CA PHE A 806 -0.94 -25.88 -25.94
C PHE A 806 -1.95 -26.11 -27.08
N TRP A 807 -3.25 -25.94 -26.83
CA TRP A 807 -4.29 -26.09 -27.87
C TRP A 807 -4.30 -25.00 -28.94
N LYS A 808 -3.61 -23.87 -28.70
CA LYS A 808 -3.39 -22.81 -29.71
C LYS A 808 -2.05 -22.95 -30.43
N THR A 809 -1.31 -24.03 -30.20
CA THR A 809 -0.03 -24.27 -30.88
C THR A 809 -0.22 -25.00 -32.21
N TRP A 810 0.64 -24.70 -33.18
CA TRP A 810 0.57 -25.25 -34.54
C TRP A 810 0.61 -26.79 -34.59
N TRP A 811 1.46 -27.45 -33.80
CA TRP A 811 1.56 -28.91 -33.79
C TRP A 811 0.27 -29.56 -33.27
N PHE A 812 -0.38 -28.97 -32.27
CA PHE A 812 -1.65 -29.51 -31.74
C PHE A 812 -2.77 -29.33 -32.77
N ILE A 813 -2.83 -28.16 -33.41
CA ILE A 813 -3.75 -27.91 -34.52
C ILE A 813 -3.51 -28.93 -35.65
N TRP A 814 -2.25 -29.24 -35.98
CA TRP A 814 -1.89 -30.26 -36.96
C TRP A 814 -2.26 -31.68 -36.52
N ILE A 815 -2.14 -32.03 -35.24
CA ILE A 815 -2.59 -33.32 -34.72
C ILE A 815 -4.10 -33.43 -34.83
N VAL A 816 -4.85 -32.41 -34.42
CA VAL A 816 -6.32 -32.40 -34.56
C VAL A 816 -6.71 -32.49 -36.03
N ALA A 817 -6.08 -31.71 -36.91
CA ALA A 817 -6.31 -31.78 -38.34
C ALA A 817 -5.95 -33.18 -38.91
N SER A 818 -4.86 -33.78 -38.47
CA SER A 818 -4.44 -35.12 -38.88
C SER A 818 -5.39 -36.20 -38.38
N VAL A 819 -5.89 -36.10 -37.14
CA VAL A 819 -6.91 -37.01 -36.59
C VAL A 819 -8.21 -36.88 -37.38
N VAL A 820 -8.61 -35.66 -37.76
CA VAL A 820 -9.77 -35.44 -38.63
C VAL A 820 -9.53 -36.03 -40.02
N ILE A 821 -8.36 -35.83 -40.63
CA ILE A 821 -8.01 -36.39 -41.95
C ILE A 821 -7.92 -37.91 -41.91
N ILE A 822 -7.29 -38.49 -40.88
CA ILE A 822 -7.21 -39.94 -40.67
C ILE A 822 -8.59 -40.50 -40.38
N GLY A 823 -9.41 -39.81 -39.57
CA GLY A 823 -10.80 -40.19 -39.33
C GLY A 823 -11.60 -40.21 -40.62
N LEU A 824 -11.50 -39.16 -41.45
CA LEU A 824 -12.11 -39.11 -42.79
C LEU A 824 -11.56 -40.22 -43.70
N PHE A 825 -10.25 -40.46 -43.70
CA PHE A 825 -9.61 -41.52 -44.48
C PHE A 825 -10.07 -42.91 -44.02
N VAL A 826 -10.18 -43.16 -42.72
CA VAL A 826 -10.71 -44.38 -42.13
C VAL A 826 -12.17 -44.55 -42.49
N ILE A 827 -12.98 -43.48 -42.42
CA ILE A 827 -14.39 -43.51 -42.86
C ILE A 827 -14.48 -43.85 -44.35
N ILE A 828 -13.64 -43.23 -45.19
CA ILE A 828 -13.59 -43.49 -46.64
C ILE A 828 -13.13 -44.93 -46.91
N LYS A 829 -12.07 -45.42 -46.25
CA LYS A 829 -11.56 -46.78 -46.42
C LYS A 829 -12.50 -47.84 -45.85
N TRP A 830 -13.18 -47.54 -44.74
CA TRP A 830 -14.24 -48.36 -44.17
C TRP A 830 -15.42 -48.45 -45.13
N ARG A 831 -15.80 -47.33 -45.76
CA ARG A 831 -16.82 -47.28 -46.81
C ARG A 831 -16.39 -48.08 -48.05
N GLU A 832 -15.16 -47.94 -48.54
CA GLU A 832 -14.63 -48.73 -49.66
C GLU A 832 -14.59 -50.22 -49.34
N LYS A 833 -14.15 -50.60 -48.12
CA LYS A 833 -14.14 -51.99 -47.67
C LYS A 833 -15.55 -52.56 -47.59
N ASN A 834 -16.50 -51.79 -47.04
CA ASN A 834 -17.92 -52.18 -46.98
C ASN A 834 -18.51 -52.34 -48.39
N ILE A 835 -18.15 -51.50 -49.36
CA ILE A 835 -18.61 -51.62 -50.74
C ILE A 835 -18.03 -52.90 -51.39
N LYS A 836 -16.73 -53.19 -51.19
CA LYS A 836 -16.09 -54.40 -51.74
C LYS A 836 -16.59 -55.70 -51.09
N THR A 837 -16.89 -55.71 -49.78
CA THR A 837 -17.49 -56.87 -49.10
C THR A 837 -18.95 -57.07 -49.52
N LEU A 838 -19.68 -55.99 -49.83
CA LEU A 838 -21.02 -56.04 -50.41
C LEU A 838 -21.04 -56.62 -51.83
N GLU A 839 -20.03 -56.35 -52.67
CA GLU A 839 -19.93 -56.90 -54.03
C GLU A 839 -19.54 -58.39 -54.04
N ALA A 840 -18.60 -58.80 -53.20
CA ALA A 840 -18.22 -60.21 -53.08
C ALA A 840 -19.35 -61.08 -52.49
N GLY A 841 -20.12 -60.55 -51.54
CA GLY A 841 -21.29 -61.23 -50.98
C GLY A 841 -22.45 -61.38 -51.96
N LYS A 842 -22.70 -60.37 -52.81
CA LYS A 842 -23.81 -60.38 -53.80
C LYS A 842 -23.74 -61.55 -54.78
N THR A 843 -22.54 -61.97 -55.19
CA THR A 843 -22.37 -62.98 -56.25
C THR A 843 -22.69 -64.42 -55.79
N GLN A 844 -22.58 -64.68 -54.47
CA GLN A 844 -22.86 -66.00 -53.89
C GLN A 844 -24.23 -66.05 -53.19
N LEU A 845 -24.75 -64.88 -52.74
CA LEU A 845 -26.09 -64.75 -52.15
C LEU A 845 -27.21 -64.74 -53.21
N GLN A 846 -26.94 -64.25 -54.44
CA GLN A 846 -27.93 -64.10 -55.52
C GLN A 846 -28.64 -65.38 -55.97
N LYS A 847 -28.06 -66.58 -55.73
CA LYS A 847 -28.69 -67.87 -56.10
C LYS A 847 -29.53 -68.50 -54.99
N LEU A 848 -29.38 -68.09 -53.73
CA LEU A 848 -30.06 -68.68 -52.57
C LEU A 848 -31.09 -67.74 -51.91
N THR A 849 -31.18 -66.49 -52.33
CA THR A 849 -32.02 -65.46 -51.69
C THR A 849 -33.26 -65.03 -52.47
N ALA A 850 -33.44 -65.45 -53.72
CA ALA A 850 -34.54 -64.97 -54.56
C ALA A 850 -35.95 -65.42 -54.08
N GLU A 851 -36.07 -66.54 -53.36
CA GLU A 851 -37.38 -67.07 -52.91
C GLU A 851 -37.74 -66.64 -51.47
N ASN A 852 -36.77 -66.46 -50.57
CA ASN A 852 -37.04 -66.04 -49.18
C ASN A 852 -37.13 -64.50 -48.99
N TYR A 853 -36.57 -63.69 -49.90
CA TYR A 853 -36.66 -62.22 -49.79
C TYR A 853 -38.05 -61.65 -50.05
N LYS A 854 -38.90 -62.33 -50.85
CA LYS A 854 -40.19 -61.77 -51.27
C LYS A 854 -41.18 -61.63 -50.09
N ALA A 855 -41.18 -62.57 -49.16
CA ALA A 855 -42.05 -62.53 -47.97
C ALA A 855 -41.52 -61.61 -46.85
N GLN A 856 -40.19 -61.41 -46.77
CA GLN A 856 -39.57 -60.56 -45.74
C GLN A 856 -39.60 -59.07 -46.13
N PHE A 857 -39.51 -58.77 -47.43
CA PHE A 857 -39.57 -57.42 -47.98
C PHE A 857 -40.93 -56.73 -47.76
N GLU A 858 -42.04 -57.46 -47.86
CA GLU A 858 -43.38 -56.90 -47.60
C GLU A 858 -43.57 -56.52 -46.11
N SER A 859 -42.99 -57.29 -45.18
CA SER A 859 -43.04 -56.99 -43.74
C SER A 859 -42.18 -55.78 -43.35
N GLU A 860 -40.99 -55.62 -43.97
CA GLU A 860 -40.12 -54.45 -43.75
C GLU A 860 -40.72 -53.14 -44.31
N GLN A 861 -41.41 -53.19 -45.45
CA GLN A 861 -42.06 -52.00 -46.02
C GLN A 861 -43.16 -51.44 -45.10
N ILE A 862 -43.96 -52.30 -44.47
CA ILE A 862 -45.02 -51.89 -43.54
C ILE A 862 -44.39 -51.30 -42.26
N SER A 863 -43.35 -51.92 -41.69
CA SER A 863 -42.65 -51.40 -40.51
C SER A 863 -41.96 -50.06 -40.77
N SER A 864 -41.37 -49.88 -41.95
CA SER A 864 -40.76 -48.62 -42.39
C SER A 864 -41.80 -47.49 -42.54
N PHE A 865 -43.00 -47.79 -43.05
CA PHE A 865 -44.09 -46.83 -43.15
C PHE A 865 -44.52 -46.30 -41.77
N PHE A 866 -44.79 -47.19 -40.80
CA PHE A 866 -45.16 -46.76 -39.44
C PHE A 866 -44.02 -46.02 -38.73
N THR A 867 -42.76 -46.43 -38.93
CA THR A 867 -41.59 -45.70 -38.41
C THR A 867 -41.53 -44.26 -38.96
N THR A 868 -41.85 -44.08 -40.24
CA THR A 868 -41.88 -42.77 -40.90
C THR A 868 -43.07 -41.91 -40.45
N SER A 869 -44.26 -42.49 -40.30
CA SER A 869 -45.45 -41.76 -39.82
C SER A 869 -45.26 -41.22 -38.40
N LEU A 870 -44.55 -41.97 -37.54
CA LEU A 870 -44.32 -41.63 -36.13
C LEU A 870 -43.16 -40.65 -35.90
N LEU A 871 -42.27 -40.44 -36.88
CA LEU A 871 -41.01 -39.69 -36.72
C LEU A 871 -41.24 -38.25 -36.25
N ASN A 872 -42.27 -37.58 -36.79
CA ASN A 872 -42.53 -36.14 -36.55
C ASN A 872 -43.67 -35.86 -35.57
N LYS A 873 -44.28 -36.87 -34.95
CA LYS A 873 -45.35 -36.70 -33.97
C LYS A 873 -44.77 -36.41 -32.60
N THR A 874 -45.26 -35.34 -31.95
CA THR A 874 -44.75 -34.84 -30.66
C THR A 874 -45.75 -35.00 -29.51
N GLU A 875 -46.99 -35.34 -29.81
CA GLU A 875 -48.04 -35.60 -28.81
C GLU A 875 -48.50 -37.06 -28.84
N VAL A 876 -48.83 -37.60 -27.68
CA VAL A 876 -49.18 -39.02 -27.51
C VAL A 876 -50.52 -39.32 -28.20
N ASP A 877 -51.52 -38.45 -28.07
CA ASP A 877 -52.85 -38.69 -28.64
C ASP A 877 -52.81 -38.72 -30.18
N ASP A 878 -52.03 -37.82 -30.80
CA ASP A 878 -51.82 -37.80 -32.25
C ASP A 878 -51.19 -39.09 -32.80
N ILE A 879 -50.32 -39.73 -32.02
CA ILE A 879 -49.70 -41.02 -32.37
C ILE A 879 -50.75 -42.13 -32.36
N LEU A 880 -51.55 -42.20 -31.30
CA LEU A 880 -52.52 -43.27 -31.12
C LEU A 880 -53.61 -43.22 -32.20
N TRP A 881 -54.08 -42.01 -32.54
CA TRP A 881 -55.08 -41.81 -33.60
C TRP A 881 -54.55 -42.13 -35.00
N ASP A 882 -53.32 -41.72 -35.31
CA ASP A 882 -52.70 -42.01 -36.61
C ASP A 882 -52.44 -43.51 -36.78
N VAL A 883 -52.06 -44.21 -35.70
CA VAL A 883 -51.89 -45.67 -35.71
C VAL A 883 -53.23 -46.38 -35.93
N ALA A 884 -54.27 -46.07 -35.15
CA ALA A 884 -55.58 -46.69 -35.29
C ALA A 884 -56.17 -46.52 -36.71
N LYS A 885 -56.04 -45.31 -37.28
CA LYS A 885 -56.50 -45.00 -38.64
C LYS A 885 -55.73 -45.76 -39.72
N ASN A 886 -54.40 -45.82 -39.61
CA ASN A 886 -53.56 -46.45 -40.62
C ASN A 886 -53.64 -47.98 -40.59
N LEU A 887 -53.88 -48.59 -39.42
CA LEU A 887 -54.12 -50.04 -39.31
C LEU A 887 -55.35 -50.48 -40.12
N ILE A 888 -56.42 -49.69 -40.09
CA ILE A 888 -57.61 -49.91 -40.92
C ILE A 888 -57.32 -49.64 -42.41
N GLY A 889 -56.77 -48.46 -42.72
CA GLY A 889 -56.57 -48.04 -44.11
C GLY A 889 -55.50 -48.82 -44.89
N LYS A 890 -54.56 -49.49 -44.22
CA LYS A 890 -53.45 -50.20 -44.87
C LYS A 890 -53.42 -51.71 -44.66
N LEU A 891 -53.93 -52.21 -43.53
CA LEU A 891 -53.97 -53.66 -43.25
C LEU A 891 -55.36 -54.26 -43.41
N GLY A 892 -56.36 -53.45 -43.81
CA GLY A 892 -57.72 -53.92 -44.07
C GLY A 892 -58.49 -54.29 -42.82
N PHE A 893 -58.08 -53.79 -41.64
CA PHE A 893 -58.81 -54.02 -40.39
C PHE A 893 -60.14 -53.26 -40.41
N VAL A 894 -61.12 -53.68 -39.62
CA VAL A 894 -62.47 -53.09 -39.66
C VAL A 894 -62.73 -52.19 -38.47
N ASP A 895 -62.27 -52.60 -37.30
CA ASP A 895 -62.40 -51.84 -36.06
C ASP A 895 -61.07 -51.90 -35.30
N CYS A 896 -60.62 -50.77 -34.76
CA CYS A 896 -59.36 -50.68 -34.03
C CYS A 896 -59.46 -49.70 -32.87
N MET A 897 -59.25 -50.20 -31.65
CA MET A 897 -59.35 -49.44 -30.40
C MET A 897 -58.02 -49.50 -29.64
N ILE A 898 -57.58 -48.36 -29.10
CA ILE A 898 -56.32 -48.28 -28.36
C ILE A 898 -56.56 -47.72 -26.95
N TYR A 899 -56.07 -48.45 -25.95
CA TYR A 899 -56.25 -48.18 -24.53
C TYR A 899 -54.90 -47.89 -23.86
N LEU A 900 -54.85 -46.90 -22.97
CA LEU A 900 -53.68 -46.62 -22.10
C LEU A 900 -54.09 -46.62 -20.63
N TRP A 901 -53.13 -46.84 -19.72
CA TRP A 901 -53.37 -46.70 -18.27
C TRP A 901 -53.82 -45.29 -17.87
N ASN A 902 -54.69 -45.20 -16.86
CA ASN A 902 -54.90 -43.98 -16.10
C ASN A 902 -53.71 -43.64 -15.19
N ASP A 903 -53.68 -42.42 -14.66
CA ASP A 903 -52.53 -41.90 -13.88
C ASP A 903 -52.20 -42.74 -12.64
N ASP A 904 -53.21 -43.35 -12.00
CA ASP A 904 -53.10 -44.25 -10.86
C ASP A 904 -52.93 -45.74 -11.23
N LYS A 905 -52.93 -46.09 -12.52
CA LYS A 905 -52.72 -47.44 -13.08
C LYS A 905 -53.69 -48.53 -12.56
N THR A 906 -54.93 -48.15 -12.30
CA THR A 906 -55.97 -49.05 -11.78
C THR A 906 -56.90 -49.58 -12.88
N ARG A 907 -57.07 -48.85 -13.98
CA ARG A 907 -57.87 -49.25 -15.15
C ARG A 907 -57.27 -48.68 -16.44
N MET A 908 -57.54 -49.33 -17.57
CA MET A 908 -57.16 -48.78 -18.87
C MET A 908 -58.32 -48.00 -19.48
N ILE A 909 -58.01 -46.78 -19.91
CA ILE A 909 -58.93 -45.83 -20.53
C ILE A 909 -58.67 -45.84 -22.03
N GLN A 910 -59.74 -45.85 -22.80
CA GLN A 910 -59.66 -45.71 -24.25
C GLN A 910 -59.11 -44.31 -24.62
N LYS A 911 -58.07 -44.27 -25.46
CA LYS A 911 -57.40 -43.03 -25.89
C LYS A 911 -57.55 -42.74 -27.38
N ALA A 912 -57.71 -43.77 -28.21
CA ALA A 912 -58.00 -43.62 -29.64
C ALA A 912 -58.87 -44.78 -30.13
N GLY A 913 -59.67 -44.55 -31.18
CA GLY A 913 -60.52 -45.59 -31.76
C GLY A 913 -60.99 -45.20 -33.16
N TYR A 914 -60.79 -46.07 -34.14
CA TYR A 914 -61.21 -45.82 -35.52
C TYR A 914 -62.00 -47.05 -36.00
N GLY A 915 -63.21 -46.84 -36.51
CA GLY A 915 -64.15 -47.92 -36.85
C GLY A 915 -65.56 -47.36 -37.10
N PRO A 916 -66.56 -48.21 -37.41
CA PRO A 916 -67.91 -47.75 -37.77
C PRO A 916 -68.73 -47.15 -36.60
N LYS A 917 -68.16 -46.99 -35.40
CA LYS A 917 -68.78 -46.23 -34.30
C LYS A 917 -68.53 -44.73 -34.54
N GLY A 918 -69.57 -43.92 -34.33
CA GLY A 918 -69.76 -42.54 -34.83
C GLY A 918 -68.71 -41.48 -34.50
N SER A 919 -68.92 -40.28 -35.03
CA SER A 919 -68.03 -39.10 -34.98
C SER A 919 -67.41 -38.80 -33.61
N LEU A 920 -66.21 -38.20 -33.63
CA LEU A 920 -65.30 -37.87 -32.50
C LEU A 920 -65.98 -37.38 -31.19
N GLU A 921 -67.14 -36.72 -31.29
CA GLU A 921 -67.90 -36.17 -30.14
C GLU A 921 -68.75 -37.20 -29.36
N GLU A 922 -69.11 -38.36 -29.94
CA GLU A 922 -69.85 -39.42 -29.23
C GLU A 922 -68.92 -40.37 -28.44
N LEU A 923 -67.69 -40.59 -28.93
CA LEU A 923 -66.66 -41.43 -28.29
C LEU A 923 -66.08 -40.82 -26.99
N VAL A 924 -66.12 -39.50 -26.84
CA VAL A 924 -65.62 -38.79 -25.65
C VAL A 924 -66.66 -38.74 -24.52
N LYS A 925 -67.95 -39.02 -24.77
CA LYS A 925 -69.02 -38.92 -23.74
C LYS A 925 -69.30 -40.22 -22.95
N ASN A 926 -68.92 -41.39 -23.47
CA ASN A 926 -69.08 -42.69 -22.79
C ASN A 926 -67.72 -43.42 -22.71
N HIS A 927 -66.95 -43.20 -21.64
CA HIS A 927 -65.68 -43.89 -21.43
C HIS A 927 -65.94 -45.34 -21.00
N PHE A 928 -65.53 -46.32 -21.83
CA PHE A 928 -65.47 -47.73 -21.44
C PHE A 928 -64.09 -48.01 -20.83
N ASP A 929 -64.04 -47.98 -19.50
CA ASP A 929 -62.84 -48.37 -18.76
C ASP A 929 -62.74 -49.89 -18.67
N VAL A 930 -61.57 -50.43 -18.98
CA VAL A 930 -61.30 -51.88 -18.93
C VAL A 930 -60.44 -52.21 -17.73
N LEU A 931 -60.96 -53.09 -16.86
CA LEU A 931 -60.23 -53.63 -15.71
C LEU A 931 -59.44 -54.89 -16.09
N PRO A 932 -58.31 -55.18 -15.40
CA PRO A 932 -57.59 -56.43 -15.60
C PRO A 932 -58.50 -57.66 -15.45
N GLY A 933 -58.42 -58.60 -16.41
CA GLY A 933 -59.25 -59.82 -16.45
C GLY A 933 -60.65 -59.69 -17.06
N GLN A 934 -61.08 -58.48 -17.43
CA GLN A 934 -62.39 -58.22 -18.03
C GLN A 934 -62.34 -58.23 -19.58
N GLY A 935 -62.99 -59.22 -20.20
CA GLY A 935 -63.03 -59.34 -21.67
C GLY A 935 -61.69 -59.77 -22.29
N VAL A 936 -61.59 -59.76 -23.62
CA VAL A 936 -60.37 -60.15 -24.35
C VAL A 936 -59.23 -59.16 -24.08
N VAL A 937 -59.50 -57.86 -24.15
CA VAL A 937 -58.56 -56.80 -23.76
C VAL A 937 -58.05 -56.99 -22.33
N GLY A 938 -58.95 -57.20 -21.35
CA GLY A 938 -58.55 -57.43 -19.95
C GLY A 938 -57.73 -58.71 -19.72
N ALA A 939 -57.97 -59.75 -20.52
CA ALA A 939 -57.15 -60.97 -20.49
C ALA A 939 -55.73 -60.71 -21.01
N VAL A 940 -55.56 -59.86 -22.02
CA VAL A 940 -54.24 -59.39 -22.48
C VAL A 940 -53.57 -58.49 -21.42
N ILE A 941 -54.31 -57.67 -20.67
CA ILE A 941 -53.75 -56.90 -19.53
C ILE A 941 -53.16 -57.84 -18.48
N GLN A 942 -53.86 -58.92 -18.15
CA GLN A 942 -53.46 -59.83 -17.07
C GLN A 942 -52.36 -60.81 -17.49
N SER A 943 -52.44 -61.36 -18.70
CA SER A 943 -51.45 -62.31 -19.22
C SER A 943 -50.21 -61.63 -19.78
N GLY A 944 -50.37 -60.43 -20.34
CA GLY A 944 -49.34 -59.75 -21.11
C GLY A 944 -49.01 -60.42 -22.44
N GLU A 945 -49.73 -61.43 -22.89
CA GLU A 945 -49.47 -62.06 -24.20
C GLU A 945 -50.48 -61.58 -25.24
N ALA A 946 -50.02 -61.44 -26.49
CA ALA A 946 -50.90 -61.10 -27.59
C ALA A 946 -51.85 -62.27 -27.88
N ILE A 947 -53.13 -61.97 -28.03
CA ILE A 947 -54.17 -62.97 -28.25
C ILE A 947 -54.69 -62.82 -29.67
N LEU A 948 -54.58 -63.90 -30.44
CA LEU A 948 -55.14 -64.04 -31.77
C LEU A 948 -56.34 -64.98 -31.70
N ILE A 949 -57.53 -64.44 -31.97
CA ILE A 949 -58.79 -65.18 -31.98
C ILE A 949 -59.25 -65.31 -33.44
N PRO A 950 -59.05 -66.47 -34.07
CA PRO A 950 -59.49 -66.69 -35.45
C PRO A 950 -61.02 -66.79 -35.57
N ASP A 951 -61.72 -67.17 -34.49
CA ASP A 951 -63.19 -67.22 -34.42
C ASP A 951 -63.70 -66.77 -33.04
N THR A 952 -64.24 -65.56 -32.96
CA THR A 952 -64.75 -64.99 -31.69
C THR A 952 -66.07 -65.60 -31.24
N SER A 953 -66.80 -66.30 -32.12
CA SER A 953 -68.11 -66.90 -31.77
C SER A 953 -68.03 -68.06 -30.78
N ILE A 954 -66.81 -68.55 -30.53
CA ILE A 954 -66.50 -69.66 -29.62
C ILE A 954 -65.66 -69.24 -28.40
N ASP A 955 -65.21 -67.97 -28.32
CA ASP A 955 -64.45 -67.47 -27.17
C ASP A 955 -65.38 -66.86 -26.12
N GLN A 956 -65.41 -67.44 -24.93
CA GLN A 956 -66.29 -67.01 -23.84
C GLN A 956 -65.94 -65.62 -23.27
N ARG A 957 -64.76 -65.09 -23.58
CA ARG A 957 -64.31 -63.75 -23.14
C ARG A 957 -64.80 -62.65 -24.07
N TYR A 958 -65.20 -62.99 -25.30
CA TYR A 958 -65.71 -62.02 -26.27
C TYR A 958 -67.09 -61.51 -25.83
N ARG A 959 -67.25 -60.19 -25.81
CA ARG A 959 -68.52 -59.54 -25.47
C ARG A 959 -69.04 -58.81 -26.70
N VAL A 960 -70.26 -59.15 -27.10
CA VAL A 960 -70.92 -58.48 -28.23
C VAL A 960 -71.44 -57.13 -27.74
N ASP A 961 -70.87 -56.07 -28.27
CA ASP A 961 -71.25 -54.70 -27.93
C ASP A 961 -72.41 -54.24 -28.84
N ASP A 962 -72.17 -54.14 -30.16
CA ASP A 962 -73.18 -53.63 -31.12
C ASP A 962 -73.40 -54.55 -32.35
N MET A 963 -72.32 -55.08 -32.96
CA MET A 963 -72.37 -55.97 -34.13
C MET A 963 -71.36 -57.10 -34.01
N LYS A 964 -71.77 -58.33 -34.37
CA LYS A 964 -70.90 -59.51 -34.23
C LYS A 964 -69.71 -59.43 -35.19
N ARG A 965 -68.49 -59.29 -34.64
CA ARG A 965 -67.24 -59.57 -35.37
C ARG A 965 -66.85 -61.00 -35.13
N PHE A 966 -66.11 -61.57 -36.08
CA PHE A 966 -65.84 -63.00 -36.12
C PHE A 966 -64.36 -63.34 -35.97
N SER A 967 -63.46 -62.36 -35.99
CA SER A 967 -62.05 -62.55 -35.64
C SER A 967 -61.52 -61.30 -34.95
N GLU A 968 -60.64 -61.49 -33.97
CA GLU A 968 -60.09 -60.44 -33.12
C GLU A 968 -58.60 -60.69 -32.90
N LEU A 969 -57.82 -59.62 -32.90
CA LEU A 969 -56.39 -59.62 -32.63
C LEU A 969 -56.09 -58.50 -31.64
N CYS A 970 -55.69 -58.89 -30.44
CA CYS A 970 -55.44 -57.99 -29.33
C CYS A 970 -53.97 -58.09 -28.92
N VAL A 971 -53.23 -56.98 -29.01
CA VAL A 971 -51.76 -56.94 -28.84
C VAL A 971 -51.38 -55.91 -27.76
N PRO A 972 -50.56 -56.29 -26.77
CA PRO A 972 -50.11 -55.36 -25.74
C PRO A 972 -49.03 -54.42 -26.28
N ILE A 973 -49.19 -53.13 -26.00
CA ILE A 973 -48.15 -52.12 -26.15
C ILE A 973 -47.23 -52.24 -24.94
N LYS A 974 -46.04 -52.82 -25.16
CA LYS A 974 -45.06 -53.08 -24.10
C LYS A 974 -43.76 -52.31 -24.30
N TYR A 975 -43.18 -51.87 -23.19
CA TYR A 975 -41.81 -51.38 -23.13
C TYR A 975 -41.10 -51.96 -21.91
N ASN A 976 -39.97 -52.66 -22.11
CA ASN A 976 -39.24 -53.39 -21.06
C ASN A 976 -40.14 -54.27 -20.19
N GLU A 977 -40.94 -55.14 -20.83
CA GLU A 977 -41.92 -56.04 -20.20
C GLU A 977 -43.08 -55.38 -19.43
N GLN A 978 -43.12 -54.04 -19.34
CA GLN A 978 -44.25 -53.32 -18.75
C GLN A 978 -45.28 -52.97 -19.83
N ILE A 979 -46.53 -53.37 -19.60
CA ILE A 979 -47.66 -52.99 -20.47
C ILE A 979 -48.00 -51.52 -20.21
N ILE A 980 -47.91 -50.69 -21.24
CA ILE A 980 -48.28 -49.28 -21.20
C ILE A 980 -49.67 -49.03 -21.81
N GLY A 981 -50.14 -49.95 -22.66
CA GLY A 981 -51.44 -49.89 -23.32
C GLY A 981 -51.75 -51.15 -24.13
N ILE A 982 -52.88 -51.16 -24.83
CA ILE A 982 -53.31 -52.29 -25.67
C ILE A 982 -53.88 -51.76 -26.99
N ILE A 983 -53.53 -52.43 -28.09
CA ILE A 983 -54.17 -52.27 -29.40
C ILE A 983 -55.09 -53.45 -29.60
N ASP A 984 -56.38 -53.16 -29.76
CA ASP A 984 -57.42 -54.14 -29.99
C ASP A 984 -57.98 -53.95 -31.40
N SER A 985 -58.11 -55.03 -32.16
CA SER A 985 -58.53 -54.96 -33.57
C SER A 985 -59.44 -56.11 -33.96
N GLU A 986 -60.54 -55.80 -34.64
CA GLU A 986 -61.58 -56.77 -35.00
C GLU A 986 -61.87 -56.79 -36.51
N HIS A 987 -62.39 -57.93 -37.00
CA HIS A 987 -62.78 -58.13 -38.40
C HIS A 987 -64.08 -58.96 -38.56
N TYR A 988 -64.81 -58.74 -39.67
CA TYR A 988 -66.06 -59.46 -39.98
C TYR A 988 -65.85 -60.90 -40.46
N GLU A 989 -64.63 -61.30 -40.79
CA GLU A 989 -64.32 -62.62 -41.36
C GLU A 989 -63.60 -63.51 -40.34
N LYS A 990 -63.99 -64.79 -40.27
CA LYS A 990 -63.25 -65.81 -39.50
C LYS A 990 -61.89 -66.09 -40.15
N ASN A 991 -60.87 -66.33 -39.34
CA ASN A 991 -59.48 -66.60 -39.74
C ASN A 991 -58.80 -65.46 -40.52
N PHE A 992 -59.33 -64.24 -40.46
CA PHE A 992 -58.73 -63.10 -41.14
C PHE A 992 -57.35 -62.76 -40.58
N PHE A 993 -57.22 -62.70 -39.25
CA PHE A 993 -55.94 -62.44 -38.62
C PHE A 993 -55.05 -63.70 -38.66
N THR A 994 -53.84 -63.55 -39.19
CA THR A 994 -52.84 -64.64 -39.34
C THR A 994 -51.65 -64.40 -38.40
N ARG A 995 -50.74 -65.38 -38.29
CA ARG A 995 -49.48 -65.19 -37.54
C ARG A 995 -48.61 -64.06 -38.09
N GLN A 996 -48.72 -63.77 -39.38
CA GLN A 996 -48.01 -62.65 -40.00
C GLN A 996 -48.61 -61.30 -39.58
N HIS A 997 -49.95 -61.20 -39.49
CA HIS A 997 -50.62 -60.02 -38.93
C HIS A 997 -50.22 -59.79 -37.46
N LEU A 998 -50.14 -60.86 -36.67
CA LEU A 998 -49.65 -60.80 -35.29
C LEU A 998 -48.22 -60.25 -35.19
N GLN A 999 -47.28 -60.74 -36.02
CA GLN A 999 -45.89 -60.25 -36.03
C GLN A 999 -45.79 -58.77 -36.41
N VAL A 1000 -46.53 -58.35 -37.44
CA VAL A 1000 -46.53 -56.94 -37.90
C VAL A 1000 -47.13 -56.03 -36.83
N LEU A 1001 -48.29 -56.40 -36.25
CA LEU A 1001 -48.95 -55.58 -35.23
C LEU A 1001 -48.15 -55.50 -33.93
N THR A 1002 -47.45 -56.58 -33.55
CA THR A 1002 -46.54 -56.58 -32.39
C THR A 1002 -45.34 -55.64 -32.61
N THR A 1003 -44.81 -55.59 -33.83
CA THR A 1003 -43.74 -54.66 -34.21
C THR A 1003 -44.22 -53.22 -34.12
N ILE A 1004 -45.42 -52.92 -34.63
CA ILE A 1004 -46.05 -51.59 -34.55
C ILE A 1004 -46.28 -51.20 -33.08
N ALA A 1005 -46.83 -52.10 -32.25
CA ALA A 1005 -47.04 -51.86 -30.83
C ALA A 1005 -45.71 -51.52 -30.10
N THR A 1006 -44.61 -52.18 -30.44
CA THR A 1006 -43.29 -51.90 -29.86
C THR A 1006 -42.75 -50.53 -30.29
N LEU A 1007 -42.93 -50.15 -31.55
CA LEU A 1007 -42.54 -48.83 -32.07
C LEU A 1007 -43.33 -47.70 -31.39
N VAL A 1008 -44.63 -47.88 -31.23
CA VAL A 1008 -45.50 -46.95 -30.49
C VAL A 1008 -45.04 -46.83 -29.04
N ALA A 1009 -44.70 -47.95 -28.39
CA ALA A 1009 -44.22 -47.94 -27.02
C ALA A 1009 -42.91 -47.16 -26.82
N SER A 1010 -41.95 -47.38 -27.72
CA SER A 1010 -40.67 -46.67 -27.70
C SER A 1010 -40.85 -45.16 -27.93
N LYS A 1011 -41.71 -44.76 -28.87
CA LYS A 1011 -41.96 -43.35 -29.17
C LYS A 1011 -42.67 -42.62 -28.02
N ILE A 1012 -43.70 -43.23 -27.41
CA ILE A 1012 -44.38 -42.65 -26.24
C ILE A 1012 -43.38 -42.43 -25.09
N ARG A 1013 -42.49 -43.40 -24.82
CA ARG A 1013 -41.45 -43.26 -23.79
C ARG A 1013 -40.42 -42.20 -24.13
N SER A 1014 -40.00 -42.08 -25.39
CA SER A 1014 -39.09 -41.03 -25.83
C SER A 1014 -39.67 -39.64 -25.63
N ILE A 1015 -40.95 -39.43 -25.96
CA ILE A 1015 -41.63 -38.14 -25.79
C ILE A 1015 -41.71 -37.77 -24.30
N GLN A 1016 -42.10 -38.72 -23.44
CA GLN A 1016 -42.14 -38.51 -21.99
C GLN A 1016 -40.75 -38.24 -21.38
N ALA A 1017 -39.70 -38.89 -21.89
CA ALA A 1017 -38.32 -38.69 -21.44
C ALA A 1017 -37.77 -37.32 -21.85
N ASP A 1018 -38.04 -36.86 -23.08
CA ASP A 1018 -37.60 -35.56 -23.57
C ASP A 1018 -38.27 -34.40 -22.81
N GLN A 1019 -39.56 -34.53 -22.49
CA GLN A 1019 -40.26 -33.56 -21.64
C GLN A 1019 -39.64 -33.47 -20.24
N ARG A 1020 -39.24 -34.62 -19.67
CA ARG A 1020 -38.60 -34.69 -18.34
C ARG A 1020 -37.17 -34.16 -18.33
N LEU A 1021 -36.42 -34.36 -19.41
CA LEU A 1021 -35.05 -33.86 -19.55
C LEU A 1021 -35.02 -32.34 -19.74
N ARG A 1022 -35.98 -31.78 -20.47
CA ARG A 1022 -36.12 -30.32 -20.65
C ARG A 1022 -36.42 -29.63 -19.33
N SER A 1023 -37.38 -30.15 -18.55
CA SER A 1023 -37.70 -29.58 -17.23
C SER A 1023 -36.54 -29.69 -16.23
N GLN A 1024 -35.79 -30.79 -16.25
CA GLN A 1024 -34.60 -30.95 -15.39
C GLN A 1024 -33.46 -30.00 -15.77
N ARG A 1025 -33.22 -29.75 -17.06
CA ARG A 1025 -32.18 -28.82 -17.51
C ARG A 1025 -32.51 -27.37 -17.16
N GLU A 1026 -33.76 -26.98 -17.32
CA GLU A 1026 -34.22 -25.64 -16.91
C GLU A 1026 -34.09 -25.47 -15.39
N GLN A 1027 -34.46 -26.48 -14.59
CA GLN A 1027 -34.27 -26.44 -13.13
C GLN A 1027 -32.79 -26.33 -12.73
N LEU A 1028 -31.90 -27.09 -13.37
CA LEU A 1028 -30.47 -27.09 -13.01
C LEU A 1028 -29.78 -25.76 -13.33
N ALA A 1029 -30.10 -25.16 -14.49
CA ALA A 1029 -29.58 -23.84 -14.86
C ALA A 1029 -30.07 -22.77 -13.89
N HIS A 1030 -31.36 -22.82 -13.54
CA HIS A 1030 -31.96 -21.85 -12.63
C HIS A 1030 -31.43 -21.97 -11.18
N VAL A 1031 -30.97 -23.16 -10.76
CA VAL A 1031 -30.33 -23.38 -9.45
C VAL A 1031 -28.88 -22.88 -9.42
N ASN A 1032 -28.11 -23.09 -10.50
CA ASN A 1032 -26.72 -22.64 -10.56
C ASN A 1032 -26.59 -21.12 -10.58
N ASP A 1033 -27.45 -20.42 -11.31
CA ASP A 1033 -27.44 -18.95 -11.33
C ASP A 1033 -27.83 -18.38 -9.95
N ARG A 1034 -28.80 -19.01 -9.26
CA ARG A 1034 -29.19 -18.62 -7.89
C ARG A 1034 -28.07 -18.86 -6.87
N LEU A 1035 -27.30 -19.94 -7.01
CA LEU A 1035 -26.16 -20.24 -6.13
C LEU A 1035 -25.04 -19.20 -6.26
N ALA A 1036 -24.74 -18.77 -7.49
CA ALA A 1036 -23.71 -17.76 -7.76
C ALA A 1036 -24.13 -16.37 -7.21
N GLU A 1037 -25.40 -15.99 -7.41
CA GLU A 1037 -25.95 -14.74 -6.84
C GLU A 1037 -25.97 -14.77 -5.31
N VAL A 1038 -26.37 -15.88 -4.69
CA VAL A 1038 -26.39 -16.02 -3.22
C VAL A 1038 -24.98 -15.95 -2.63
N GLN A 1039 -23.97 -16.55 -3.27
CA GLN A 1039 -22.58 -16.48 -2.82
C GLN A 1039 -22.00 -15.05 -2.94
N LEU A 1040 -22.27 -14.35 -4.05
CA LEU A 1040 -21.85 -12.95 -4.23
C LEU A 1040 -22.59 -11.98 -3.30
N ALA A 1041 -23.87 -12.22 -3.04
CA ALA A 1041 -24.67 -11.45 -2.09
C ALA A 1041 -24.22 -11.68 -0.64
N ALA A 1042 -23.88 -12.91 -0.25
CA ALA A 1042 -23.34 -13.23 1.07
C ALA A 1042 -21.99 -12.55 1.33
N LEU A 1043 -21.10 -12.51 0.34
CA LEU A 1043 -19.82 -11.79 0.43
C LEU A 1043 -19.98 -10.27 0.54
N ARG A 1044 -20.96 -9.68 -0.19
CA ARG A 1044 -21.27 -8.25 -0.11
C ARG A 1044 -21.98 -7.85 1.19
N GLY A 1045 -22.77 -8.73 1.77
CA GLY A 1045 -23.50 -8.49 3.03
C GLY A 1045 -22.67 -8.59 4.31
N GLN A 1046 -21.47 -9.20 4.26
CA GLN A 1046 -20.69 -9.55 5.46
C GLN A 1046 -19.70 -8.47 5.94
N MET A 1047 -19.52 -7.36 5.21
CA MET A 1047 -18.81 -6.19 5.69
C MET A 1047 -19.77 -5.01 5.71
N ASN A 1048 -20.55 -4.86 6.78
CA ASN A 1048 -21.48 -3.75 6.92
C ASN A 1048 -20.69 -2.41 6.86
N PRO A 1049 -20.79 -1.63 5.76
CA PRO A 1049 -20.00 -0.41 5.61
C PRO A 1049 -20.35 0.62 6.68
N HIS A 1050 -21.57 0.55 7.22
CA HIS A 1050 -22.06 1.40 8.30
C HIS A 1050 -21.34 1.09 9.63
N PHE A 1051 -21.08 -0.19 9.95
CA PHE A 1051 -20.34 -0.57 11.15
C PHE A 1051 -18.89 -0.05 11.12
N ILE A 1052 -18.21 -0.21 9.98
CA ILE A 1052 -16.84 0.29 9.78
C ILE A 1052 -16.82 1.83 9.91
N PHE A 1053 -17.78 2.51 9.29
CA PHE A 1053 -17.90 3.97 9.37
C PHE A 1053 -18.15 4.46 10.80
N ASN A 1054 -19.01 3.76 11.57
CA ASN A 1054 -19.30 4.09 12.96
C ASN A 1054 -18.09 3.86 13.88
N ALA A 1055 -17.32 2.79 13.65
CA ALA A 1055 -16.09 2.53 14.38
C ALA A 1055 -15.05 3.64 14.15
N LEU A 1056 -14.85 4.05 12.89
CA LEU A 1056 -13.96 5.16 12.54
C LEU A 1056 -14.40 6.50 13.15
N ASN A 1057 -15.70 6.79 13.15
CA ASN A 1057 -16.24 7.98 13.80
C ASN A 1057 -16.10 7.95 15.32
N SER A 1058 -16.21 6.77 15.94
CA SER A 1058 -16.03 6.62 17.39
C SER A 1058 -14.57 6.85 17.79
N ILE A 1059 -13.62 6.32 17.01
CA ILE A 1059 -12.18 6.58 17.18
C ILE A 1059 -11.91 8.09 17.03
N LYS A 1060 -12.46 8.72 15.98
CA LYS A 1060 -12.36 10.16 15.78
C LYS A 1060 -12.95 10.95 16.96
N LYS A 1061 -14.07 10.52 17.52
CA LYS A 1061 -14.71 11.15 18.69
C LYS A 1061 -13.82 11.06 19.93
N PHE A 1062 -13.21 9.90 20.23
CA PHE A 1062 -12.28 9.76 21.35
C PHE A 1062 -11.02 10.60 21.17
N ILE A 1063 -10.51 10.73 19.95
CA ILE A 1063 -9.38 11.61 19.63
C ILE A 1063 -9.74 13.08 19.86
N ILE A 1064 -10.92 13.52 19.39
CA ILE A 1064 -11.40 14.89 19.59
C ILE A 1064 -11.69 15.19 21.06
N ALA A 1065 -12.22 14.21 21.81
CA ALA A 1065 -12.49 14.33 23.25
C ALA A 1065 -11.24 14.24 24.14
N ASN A 1066 -10.05 14.07 23.54
CA ASN A 1066 -8.77 13.91 24.24
C ASN A 1066 -8.72 12.69 25.18
N GLU A 1067 -9.32 11.57 24.77
CA GLU A 1067 -9.32 10.29 25.48
C GLU A 1067 -8.49 9.22 24.73
N PRO A 1068 -7.16 9.37 24.63
CA PRO A 1068 -6.32 8.50 23.80
C PRO A 1068 -6.32 7.03 24.25
N ALA A 1069 -6.47 6.76 25.55
CA ALA A 1069 -6.55 5.40 26.07
C ALA A 1069 -7.81 4.64 25.62
N ASN A 1070 -8.95 5.34 25.51
CA ASN A 1070 -10.18 4.75 24.98
C ASN A 1070 -10.09 4.56 23.47
N ALA A 1071 -9.47 5.49 22.73
CA ALA A 1071 -9.22 5.35 21.30
C ALA A 1071 -8.32 4.14 20.98
N GLU A 1072 -7.23 3.95 21.73
CA GLU A 1072 -6.32 2.82 21.59
C GLU A 1072 -7.00 1.48 21.93
N LYS A 1073 -7.74 1.43 23.03
CA LYS A 1073 -8.53 0.26 23.45
C LYS A 1073 -9.59 -0.11 22.40
N TYR A 1074 -10.28 0.88 21.83
CA TYR A 1074 -11.28 0.69 20.79
C TYR A 1074 -10.64 0.17 19.49
N LEU A 1075 -9.53 0.78 19.05
CA LEU A 1075 -8.80 0.37 17.84
C LEU A 1075 -8.24 -1.05 17.95
N GLY A 1076 -7.71 -1.41 19.13
CA GLY A 1076 -7.21 -2.76 19.40
C GLY A 1076 -8.30 -3.83 19.35
N LYS A 1077 -9.46 -3.58 19.96
CA LYS A 1077 -10.62 -4.49 19.90
C LYS A 1077 -11.21 -4.57 18.49
N PHE A 1078 -11.31 -3.44 17.78
CA PHE A 1078 -11.80 -3.37 16.41
C PHE A 1078 -10.93 -4.17 15.43
N SER A 1079 -9.61 -4.05 15.55
CA SER A 1079 -8.66 -4.80 14.71
C SER A 1079 -8.76 -6.31 14.93
N LYS A 1080 -8.95 -6.75 16.18
CA LYS A 1080 -9.18 -8.16 16.52
C LYS A 1080 -10.49 -8.68 15.94
N LEU A 1081 -11.57 -7.90 16.06
CA LEU A 1081 -12.89 -8.26 15.51
C LEU A 1081 -12.82 -8.46 13.99
N ILE A 1082 -12.23 -7.53 13.24
CA ILE A 1082 -12.12 -7.64 11.77
C ILE A 1082 -11.31 -8.87 11.35
N ARG A 1083 -10.19 -9.17 12.04
CA ARG A 1083 -9.40 -10.36 11.75
C ARG A 1083 -10.21 -11.64 12.02
N SER A 1084 -10.91 -11.72 13.15
CA SER A 1084 -11.76 -12.86 13.48
C SER A 1084 -12.92 -13.05 12.49
N ILE A 1085 -13.54 -11.96 12.01
CA ILE A 1085 -14.58 -12.04 10.96
C ILE A 1085 -14.00 -12.61 9.66
N LEU A 1086 -12.84 -12.12 9.22
CA LEU A 1086 -12.18 -12.59 8.01
C LEU A 1086 -11.77 -14.06 8.11
N ASP A 1087 -11.24 -14.49 9.25
CA ASP A 1087 -10.82 -15.88 9.48
C ASP A 1087 -12.03 -16.83 9.58
N ASN A 1088 -13.09 -16.43 10.30
CA ASN A 1088 -14.30 -17.23 10.44
C ASN A 1088 -15.13 -17.30 9.14
N SER A 1089 -15.08 -16.26 8.30
CA SER A 1089 -15.79 -16.23 7.00
C SER A 1089 -15.29 -17.28 6.00
N ARG A 1090 -14.03 -17.72 6.14
CA ARG A 1090 -13.43 -18.77 5.32
C ARG A 1090 -13.88 -20.18 5.72
N SER A 1091 -14.54 -20.31 6.87
CA SER A 1091 -14.99 -21.58 7.44
C SER A 1091 -16.52 -21.64 7.42
N GLY A 1092 -17.10 -22.70 6.85
CA GLY A 1092 -18.57 -22.88 6.82
C GLY A 1092 -19.18 -23.12 8.21
N MET A 1093 -18.40 -23.68 9.14
CA MET A 1093 -18.77 -23.98 10.53
C MET A 1093 -17.68 -23.46 11.48
N VAL A 1094 -18.05 -23.01 12.68
CA VAL A 1094 -17.17 -22.52 13.74
C VAL A 1094 -17.59 -23.09 15.08
N THR A 1095 -16.67 -23.22 16.03
CA THR A 1095 -17.01 -23.67 17.39
C THR A 1095 -17.78 -22.59 18.14
N ILE A 1096 -18.64 -22.98 19.09
CA ILE A 1096 -19.35 -22.03 19.97
C ILE A 1096 -18.36 -21.10 20.68
N ASP A 1097 -17.20 -21.60 21.11
CA ASP A 1097 -16.16 -20.78 21.75
C ASP A 1097 -15.67 -19.63 20.85
N LYS A 1098 -15.44 -19.91 19.55
CA LYS A 1098 -15.02 -18.88 18.59
C LYS A 1098 -16.13 -17.86 18.32
N GLU A 1099 -17.38 -18.32 18.25
CA GLU A 1099 -18.54 -17.42 18.06
C GLU A 1099 -18.78 -16.55 19.31
N LEU A 1100 -18.62 -17.10 20.52
CA LEU A 1100 -18.72 -16.34 21.78
C LEU A 1100 -17.65 -15.26 21.88
N GLN A 1101 -16.39 -15.58 21.54
CA GLN A 1101 -15.31 -14.60 21.51
C GLN A 1101 -15.61 -13.46 20.52
N LEU A 1102 -16.21 -13.77 19.37
CA LEU A 1102 -16.62 -12.79 18.37
C LEU A 1102 -17.74 -11.88 18.90
N LEU A 1103 -18.78 -12.46 19.51
CA LEU A 1103 -19.92 -11.74 20.08
C LEU A 1103 -19.51 -10.82 21.23
N VAL A 1104 -18.64 -11.29 22.13
CA VAL A 1104 -18.10 -10.48 23.23
C VAL A 1104 -17.30 -9.30 22.69
N LEU A 1105 -16.43 -9.51 21.70
CA LEU A 1105 -15.66 -8.43 21.08
C LEU A 1105 -16.55 -7.39 20.42
N TYR A 1106 -17.62 -7.82 19.75
CA TYR A 1106 -18.60 -6.95 19.13
C TYR A 1106 -19.36 -6.11 20.17
N LEU A 1107 -19.95 -6.75 21.19
CA LEU A 1107 -20.72 -6.07 22.24
C LEU A 1107 -19.86 -5.14 23.10
N ASP A 1108 -18.59 -5.49 23.34
CA ASP A 1108 -17.63 -4.63 24.01
C ASP A 1108 -17.33 -3.33 23.24
N LEU A 1109 -17.24 -3.40 21.92
CA LEU A 1109 -17.03 -2.21 21.07
C LEU A 1109 -18.27 -1.32 21.06
N GLU A 1110 -19.46 -1.91 21.04
CA GLU A 1110 -20.73 -1.19 21.12
C GLU A 1110 -20.92 -0.54 22.50
N GLN A 1111 -20.56 -1.23 23.58
CA GLN A 1111 -20.59 -0.68 24.94
C GLN A 1111 -19.59 0.47 25.11
N LEU A 1112 -18.38 0.36 24.54
CA LEU A 1112 -17.43 1.48 24.53
C LEU A 1112 -17.98 2.68 23.74
N ARG A 1113 -18.72 2.45 22.66
CA ARG A 1113 -19.32 3.52 21.84
C ARG A 1113 -20.45 4.25 22.56
N PHE A 1114 -21.30 3.52 23.28
CA PHE A 1114 -22.53 4.05 23.88
C PHE A 1114 -22.46 4.27 25.41
N GLY A 1115 -21.37 3.87 26.06
CA GLY A 1115 -21.16 4.03 27.49
C GLY A 1115 -22.16 3.20 28.31
N THR A 1116 -22.67 3.78 29.40
CA THR A 1116 -23.59 3.11 30.34
C THR A 1116 -25.00 2.87 29.78
N LYS A 1117 -25.28 3.32 28.56
CA LYS A 1117 -26.58 3.13 27.89
C LYS A 1117 -26.78 1.71 27.33
N LEU A 1118 -25.74 0.87 27.34
CA LEU A 1118 -25.81 -0.52 26.91
C LEU A 1118 -25.23 -1.45 27.98
N THR A 1119 -26.04 -2.38 28.45
CA THR A 1119 -25.61 -3.54 29.24
C THR A 1119 -25.90 -4.83 28.47
N TYR A 1120 -25.08 -5.86 28.65
CA TYR A 1120 -25.33 -7.14 28.02
C TYR A 1120 -24.91 -8.28 28.96
N ASN A 1121 -25.56 -9.42 28.82
CA ASN A 1121 -25.20 -10.64 29.51
C ASN A 1121 -25.24 -11.83 28.54
N ILE A 1122 -24.24 -12.71 28.64
CA ILE A 1122 -24.18 -13.93 27.85
C ILE A 1122 -24.06 -15.10 28.83
N THR A 1123 -25.00 -16.02 28.77
CA THR A 1123 -24.98 -17.23 29.61
C THR A 1123 -25.02 -18.48 28.75
N VAL A 1124 -24.21 -19.45 29.15
CA VAL A 1124 -24.06 -20.74 28.46
C VAL A 1124 -24.36 -21.83 29.47
N ASP A 1125 -25.28 -22.74 29.12
CA ASP A 1125 -25.61 -23.87 29.99
C ASP A 1125 -24.36 -24.73 30.29
N LYS A 1126 -24.25 -25.22 31.54
CA LYS A 1126 -23.09 -25.97 32.03
C LYS A 1126 -22.86 -27.28 31.27
N ASN A 1127 -23.88 -27.78 30.58
CA ASN A 1127 -23.82 -28.99 29.78
C ASN A 1127 -23.19 -28.77 28.39
N ILE A 1128 -22.93 -27.52 27.99
CA ILE A 1128 -22.31 -27.17 26.70
C ILE A 1128 -20.80 -27.13 26.84
N ARG A 1129 -20.10 -28.04 26.15
CA ARG A 1129 -18.65 -27.91 25.91
C ARG A 1129 -18.41 -27.06 24.67
N ALA A 1130 -18.24 -25.75 24.86
CA ALA A 1130 -18.19 -24.76 23.77
C ALA A 1130 -17.07 -24.98 22.74
N ALA A 1131 -16.02 -25.72 23.09
CA ALA A 1131 -14.93 -26.08 22.17
C ALA A 1131 -15.29 -27.24 21.21
N ASP A 1132 -16.26 -28.08 21.57
CA ASP A 1132 -16.56 -29.34 20.87
C ASP A 1132 -17.74 -29.19 19.89
N ILE A 1133 -18.66 -28.27 20.16
CA ILE A 1133 -19.86 -28.07 19.35
C ILE A 1133 -19.60 -27.02 18.27
N GLN A 1134 -19.89 -27.39 17.01
CA GLN A 1134 -19.78 -26.50 15.85
C GLN A 1134 -21.15 -26.01 15.40
N ILE A 1135 -21.23 -24.72 15.08
CA ILE A 1135 -22.39 -24.04 14.53
C ILE A 1135 -22.02 -23.31 13.23
N PRO A 1136 -22.97 -23.03 12.33
CA PRO A 1136 -22.70 -22.23 11.14
C PRO A 1136 -22.14 -20.87 11.50
N SER A 1137 -21.11 -20.42 10.78
CA SER A 1137 -20.44 -19.16 11.10
C SER A 1137 -21.33 -17.95 10.94
N MET A 1138 -21.22 -17.01 11.90
CA MET A 1138 -21.86 -15.68 11.88
C MET A 1138 -23.39 -15.71 11.82
N ILE A 1139 -24.02 -16.71 12.42
CA ILE A 1139 -25.48 -16.87 12.39
C ILE A 1139 -26.21 -16.03 13.45
N ILE A 1140 -25.52 -15.70 14.54
CA ILE A 1140 -26.09 -15.02 15.71
C ILE A 1140 -26.00 -13.50 15.54
N GLN A 1141 -24.90 -13.03 14.95
CA GLN A 1141 -24.55 -11.61 14.85
C GLN A 1141 -25.65 -10.71 14.25
N PRO A 1142 -26.34 -11.06 13.14
CA PRO A 1142 -27.38 -10.20 12.56
C PRO A 1142 -28.54 -9.92 13.52
N PHE A 1143 -28.85 -10.85 14.43
CA PHE A 1143 -29.95 -10.69 15.37
C PHE A 1143 -29.56 -9.82 16.56
N VAL A 1144 -28.32 -9.93 17.02
CA VAL A 1144 -27.74 -9.03 18.03
C VAL A 1144 -27.64 -7.59 17.49
N GLU A 1145 -27.25 -7.42 16.22
CA GLU A 1145 -27.22 -6.11 15.56
C GLU A 1145 -28.62 -5.47 15.49
N ASN A 1146 -29.65 -6.24 15.17
CA ASN A 1146 -31.03 -5.74 15.10
C ASN A 1146 -31.60 -5.38 16.48
N ALA A 1147 -31.38 -6.22 17.50
CA ALA A 1147 -31.75 -5.95 18.89
C ALA A 1147 -31.16 -4.61 19.37
N MET A 1148 -29.90 -4.36 19.01
CA MET A 1148 -29.20 -3.11 19.31
C MET A 1148 -29.75 -1.91 18.54
N LEU A 1149 -29.73 -1.98 17.19
CA LEU A 1149 -30.01 -0.84 16.32
C LEU A 1149 -31.48 -0.41 16.35
N HIS A 1150 -32.40 -1.38 16.38
CA HIS A 1150 -33.83 -1.15 16.24
C HIS A 1150 -34.58 -1.24 17.57
N GLY A 1151 -34.02 -1.88 18.59
CA GLY A 1151 -34.58 -1.98 19.94
C GLY A 1151 -34.05 -0.90 20.90
N ILE A 1152 -32.73 -0.87 21.13
CA ILE A 1152 -32.11 -0.14 22.25
C ILE A 1152 -31.71 1.30 21.90
N MET A 1153 -31.18 1.58 20.70
CA MET A 1153 -30.64 2.91 20.37
C MET A 1153 -31.66 4.06 20.39
N HIS A 1154 -32.96 3.75 20.33
CA HIS A 1154 -34.04 4.74 20.38
C HIS A 1154 -34.54 5.03 21.81
N ARG A 1155 -33.97 4.38 22.84
CA ARG A 1155 -34.28 4.62 24.25
C ARG A 1155 -33.31 5.63 24.86
N GLU A 1156 -33.84 6.62 25.59
CA GLU A 1156 -33.01 7.62 26.28
C GLU A 1156 -32.38 7.08 27.58
N ASP A 1157 -33.03 6.10 28.22
CA ASP A 1157 -32.71 5.49 29.52
C ASP A 1157 -31.73 4.30 29.44
N GLY A 1158 -31.34 3.89 28.23
CA GLY A 1158 -30.46 2.74 27.99
C GLY A 1158 -31.21 1.40 27.90
N GLY A 1159 -30.50 0.35 27.49
CA GLY A 1159 -31.10 -0.97 27.28
C GLY A 1159 -30.14 -2.13 27.52
N MET A 1160 -30.72 -3.32 27.63
CA MET A 1160 -30.06 -4.58 27.94
C MET A 1160 -30.31 -5.62 26.85
N VAL A 1161 -29.26 -6.36 26.49
CA VAL A 1161 -29.34 -7.55 25.63
C VAL A 1161 -28.89 -8.78 26.40
N ASP A 1162 -29.76 -9.77 26.52
CA ASP A 1162 -29.46 -11.06 27.12
C ASP A 1162 -29.36 -12.15 26.04
N ILE A 1163 -28.28 -12.93 26.07
CA ILE A 1163 -28.05 -14.04 25.15
C ILE A 1163 -27.88 -15.33 25.96
N HIS A 1164 -28.71 -16.33 25.66
CA HIS A 1164 -28.74 -17.61 26.36
C HIS A 1164 -28.50 -18.76 25.38
N PHE A 1165 -27.56 -19.65 25.70
CA PHE A 1165 -27.31 -20.88 24.96
C PHE A 1165 -27.77 -22.09 25.79
N VAL A 1166 -28.72 -22.87 25.26
CA VAL A 1166 -29.31 -24.04 25.95
C VAL A 1166 -29.24 -25.26 25.03
N LEU A 1167 -28.81 -26.40 25.58
CA LEU A 1167 -28.70 -27.65 24.83
C LEU A 1167 -29.90 -28.55 25.11
N HIS A 1168 -30.66 -28.89 24.06
CA HIS A 1168 -31.83 -29.78 24.13
C HIS A 1168 -31.55 -31.07 23.36
N GLY A 1169 -30.79 -31.99 23.97
CA GLY A 1169 -30.47 -33.28 23.37
C GLY A 1169 -29.68 -33.15 22.05
N GLU A 1170 -30.36 -33.22 20.92
CA GLU A 1170 -29.77 -33.20 19.56
C GLU A 1170 -29.76 -31.80 18.90
N TRP A 1171 -30.25 -30.75 19.56
CA TRP A 1171 -30.21 -29.39 19.03
C TRP A 1171 -29.84 -28.34 20.08
N LEU A 1172 -29.28 -27.23 19.61
CA LEU A 1172 -28.91 -26.04 20.36
C LEU A 1172 -30.00 -25.00 20.19
N GLU A 1173 -30.52 -24.48 21.29
CA GLU A 1173 -31.37 -23.29 21.31
C GLU A 1173 -30.52 -22.08 21.72
N ILE A 1174 -30.59 -21.01 20.93
CA ILE A 1174 -29.95 -19.73 21.22
C ILE A 1174 -31.05 -18.69 21.32
N THR A 1175 -31.26 -18.15 22.52
CA THR A 1175 -32.23 -17.09 22.78
C THR A 1175 -31.50 -15.75 22.87
N ILE A 1176 -31.96 -14.74 22.13
CA ILE A 1176 -31.51 -13.34 22.21
C ILE A 1176 -32.71 -12.49 22.61
N GLU A 1177 -32.64 -11.85 23.77
CA GLU A 1177 -33.71 -11.03 24.31
C GLU A 1177 -33.24 -9.59 24.51
N ASP A 1178 -34.01 -8.63 23.99
CA ASP A 1178 -33.77 -7.20 24.20
C ASP A 1178 -34.96 -6.55 24.92
N ASN A 1179 -34.68 -5.56 25.77
CA ASN A 1179 -35.70 -4.76 26.45
C ASN A 1179 -35.99 -3.42 25.73
N GLY A 1180 -35.81 -3.38 24.41
CA GLY A 1180 -35.95 -2.20 23.57
C GLY A 1180 -37.40 -1.77 23.32
N VAL A 1181 -37.59 -0.87 22.36
CA VAL A 1181 -38.92 -0.29 22.02
C VAL A 1181 -39.88 -1.27 21.29
N GLY A 1182 -39.41 -2.47 20.95
CA GLY A 1182 -40.15 -3.47 20.17
C GLY A 1182 -40.34 -3.12 18.69
N ARG A 1183 -40.70 -4.11 17.87
CA ARG A 1183 -40.73 -3.98 16.39
C ARG A 1183 -41.77 -2.98 15.88
N ALA A 1184 -42.97 -2.94 16.48
CA ALA A 1184 -44.06 -2.06 16.05
C ALA A 1184 -43.74 -0.57 16.22
N LYS A 1185 -43.11 -0.20 17.35
CA LYS A 1185 -42.67 1.18 17.65
C LYS A 1185 -41.39 1.55 16.89
N SER A 1186 -40.52 0.58 16.62
CA SER A 1186 -39.34 0.79 15.75
C SER A 1186 -39.74 1.08 14.29
N ALA A 1187 -40.80 0.45 13.79
CA ALA A 1187 -41.32 0.66 12.43
C ALA A 1187 -41.91 2.07 12.22
N SER A 1188 -42.50 2.69 13.25
CA SER A 1188 -43.05 4.05 13.13
C SER A 1188 -41.95 5.11 13.00
N TYR A 1189 -40.78 4.91 13.62
CA TYR A 1189 -39.61 5.78 13.45
C TYR A 1189 -38.98 5.74 12.03
N LYS A 1190 -39.26 4.70 11.23
CA LYS A 1190 -38.77 4.57 9.84
C LYS A 1190 -39.57 5.38 8.81
N SER A 1191 -40.63 6.10 9.21
CA SER A 1191 -41.53 6.81 8.29
C SER A 1191 -41.16 8.28 7.99
N SER A 1192 -39.90 8.54 7.59
CA SER A 1192 -39.58 9.69 6.71
C SER A 1192 -38.31 9.40 5.90
N ASN A 1193 -38.46 9.23 4.58
CA ASN A 1193 -37.39 9.17 3.57
C ASN A 1193 -36.42 7.96 3.51
N SER A 1194 -36.83 6.73 3.81
CA SER A 1194 -36.01 5.56 3.40
C SER A 1194 -36.85 4.41 2.84
N GLU A 1195 -36.40 3.83 1.72
CA GLU A 1195 -36.97 2.62 1.13
C GLU A 1195 -36.95 1.44 2.12
N PRO A 1196 -37.88 0.48 2.02
CA PRO A 1196 -37.98 -0.64 2.95
C PRO A 1196 -36.73 -1.52 2.85
N HIS A 1197 -35.80 -1.36 3.80
CA HIS A 1197 -34.58 -2.14 3.89
C HIS A 1197 -34.92 -3.59 4.29
N HIS A 1198 -34.95 -4.51 3.33
CA HIS A 1198 -35.04 -5.94 3.59
C HIS A 1198 -33.71 -6.40 4.22
N SER A 1199 -33.73 -6.98 5.43
CA SER A 1199 -32.50 -7.43 6.10
C SER A 1199 -31.98 -8.71 5.45
N ILE A 1200 -31.10 -8.54 4.45
CA ILE A 1200 -30.41 -9.63 3.73
C ILE A 1200 -29.74 -10.61 4.72
N GLY A 1201 -29.28 -10.12 5.88
CA GLY A 1201 -28.65 -10.95 6.92
C GLY A 1201 -29.59 -11.98 7.56
N ILE A 1202 -30.86 -11.62 7.81
CA ILE A 1202 -31.86 -12.54 8.36
C ILE A 1202 -32.22 -13.62 7.33
N GLU A 1203 -32.45 -13.22 6.08
CA GLU A 1203 -32.82 -14.14 5.00
C GLU A 1203 -31.71 -15.17 4.72
N VAL A 1204 -30.44 -14.75 4.79
CA VAL A 1204 -29.28 -15.64 4.64
C VAL A 1204 -29.15 -16.61 5.83
N ALA A 1205 -29.41 -16.16 7.06
CA ALA A 1205 -29.39 -17.02 8.25
C ALA A 1205 -30.50 -18.08 8.21
N THR A 1206 -31.72 -17.70 7.82
CA THR A 1206 -32.86 -18.62 7.69
C THR A 1206 -32.60 -19.68 6.62
N LYS A 1207 -32.14 -19.30 5.43
CA LYS A 1207 -31.81 -20.26 4.36
C LYS A 1207 -30.68 -21.22 4.73
N ARG A 1208 -29.71 -20.77 5.55
CA ARG A 1208 -28.63 -21.62 6.06
C ARG A 1208 -29.13 -22.65 7.08
N LEU A 1209 -30.09 -22.30 7.93
CA LEU A 1209 -30.69 -23.24 8.90
C LEU A 1209 -31.61 -24.25 8.21
N GLU A 1210 -32.39 -23.81 7.22
CA GLU A 1210 -33.23 -24.71 6.43
C GLU A 1210 -32.41 -25.78 5.71
N ALA A 1211 -31.20 -25.43 5.23
CA ALA A 1211 -30.29 -26.38 4.61
C ALA A 1211 -29.71 -27.44 5.56
N LEU A 1212 -29.83 -27.25 6.88
CA LEU A 1212 -29.34 -28.18 7.90
C LEU A 1212 -30.43 -29.13 8.43
N LYS A 1213 -31.66 -29.00 7.91
CA LYS A 1213 -32.82 -29.80 8.33
C LYS A 1213 -32.70 -31.23 7.78
N ARG A 1214 -32.57 -32.23 8.67
CA ARG A 1214 -32.40 -33.64 8.28
C ARG A 1214 -33.75 -34.31 7.96
N ASN A 1215 -34.72 -34.19 8.88
CA ASN A 1215 -36.05 -34.79 8.78
C ASN A 1215 -37.12 -33.77 9.23
N GLU A 1216 -38.42 -34.00 8.97
CA GLU A 1216 -39.50 -33.06 9.36
C GLU A 1216 -39.55 -32.76 10.87
N ASN A 1217 -39.05 -33.67 11.71
CA ASN A 1217 -39.09 -33.56 13.18
C ASN A 1217 -37.85 -32.91 13.82
N THR A 1218 -36.84 -32.48 13.05
CA THR A 1218 -35.65 -31.80 13.61
C THR A 1218 -35.88 -30.28 13.61
N PRO A 1219 -35.90 -29.59 14.76
CA PRO A 1219 -36.06 -28.13 14.82
C PRO A 1219 -34.84 -27.45 14.19
N ALA A 1220 -35.07 -26.69 13.13
CA ALA A 1220 -34.06 -25.90 12.43
C ALA A 1220 -34.75 -24.66 11.88
N GLY A 1221 -34.71 -23.57 12.64
CA GLY A 1221 -35.54 -22.41 12.38
C GLY A 1221 -35.22 -21.22 13.28
N ILE A 1222 -35.82 -20.07 12.93
CA ILE A 1222 -35.70 -18.82 13.68
C ILE A 1222 -37.11 -18.34 13.98
N SER A 1223 -37.40 -18.07 15.25
CA SER A 1223 -38.65 -17.45 15.66
C SER A 1223 -38.38 -16.09 16.31
N ILE A 1224 -39.20 -15.09 15.98
CA ILE A 1224 -39.09 -13.72 16.51
C ILE A 1224 -40.40 -13.36 17.19
N ILE A 1225 -40.34 -13.17 18.49
CA ILE A 1225 -41.47 -12.95 19.40
C ILE A 1225 -41.39 -11.51 19.92
N ASP A 1226 -42.47 -10.73 19.79
CA ASP A 1226 -42.55 -9.41 20.42
C ASP A 1226 -42.96 -9.56 21.90
N LEU A 1227 -42.23 -8.92 22.80
CA LEU A 1227 -42.56 -8.88 24.22
C LEU A 1227 -43.49 -7.69 24.49
N VAL A 1228 -44.58 -7.91 25.23
CA VAL A 1228 -45.53 -6.87 25.64
C VAL A 1228 -45.70 -6.87 27.16
N ASP A 1229 -46.02 -5.72 27.74
CA ASP A 1229 -46.34 -5.58 29.16
C ASP A 1229 -47.82 -5.90 29.48
N GLU A 1230 -48.21 -5.82 30.76
CA GLU A 1230 -49.59 -6.07 31.22
C GLU A 1230 -50.63 -5.08 30.65
N ALA A 1231 -50.19 -3.96 30.06
CA ALA A 1231 -51.01 -2.96 29.38
C ALA A 1231 -51.00 -3.11 27.84
N ALA A 1232 -50.41 -4.19 27.31
CA ALA A 1232 -50.20 -4.47 25.89
C ALA A 1232 -49.27 -3.48 25.14
N GLU A 1233 -48.41 -2.76 25.85
CA GLU A 1233 -47.35 -1.95 25.24
C GLU A 1233 -46.09 -2.78 24.95
N ALA A 1234 -45.43 -2.52 23.83
CA ALA A 1234 -44.24 -3.25 23.39
C ALA A 1234 -43.03 -2.99 24.32
N LYS A 1235 -42.48 -4.07 24.90
CA LYS A 1235 -41.40 -4.07 25.90
C LYS A 1235 -40.07 -4.64 25.38
N GLY A 1236 -40.01 -5.11 24.14
CA GLY A 1236 -38.79 -5.66 23.55
C GLY A 1236 -39.02 -6.75 22.52
N THR A 1237 -37.94 -7.43 22.13
CA THR A 1237 -37.99 -8.55 21.17
C THR A 1237 -37.23 -9.75 21.73
N LYS A 1238 -37.78 -10.95 21.55
CA LYS A 1238 -37.11 -12.22 21.82
C LYS A 1238 -36.94 -12.98 20.51
N VAL A 1239 -35.70 -13.32 20.18
CA VAL A 1239 -35.35 -14.15 19.02
C VAL A 1239 -34.88 -15.51 19.51
N VAL A 1240 -35.46 -16.59 19.02
CA VAL A 1240 -35.03 -17.97 19.30
C VAL A 1240 -34.50 -18.59 18.03
N ILE A 1241 -33.26 -19.08 18.07
CA ILE A 1241 -32.57 -19.74 16.96
C ILE A 1241 -32.33 -21.20 17.36
N GLU A 1242 -32.86 -22.13 16.59
CA GLU A 1242 -32.73 -23.57 16.82
C GLU A 1242 -31.77 -24.17 15.78
N ILE A 1243 -30.68 -24.79 16.24
CA ILE A 1243 -29.61 -25.35 15.41
C ILE A 1243 -29.41 -26.84 15.73
N PRO A 1244 -29.59 -27.76 14.78
CA PRO A 1244 -29.27 -29.17 14.99
C PRO A 1244 -27.75 -29.36 15.15
N ILE A 1245 -27.32 -30.12 16.17
CA ILE A 1245 -25.90 -30.38 16.48
C ILE A 1245 -25.47 -31.75 15.92
N TYR A 1246 -24.19 -31.87 15.54
CA TYR A 1246 -23.57 -33.05 14.91
C TYR A 1246 -22.81 -33.94 15.89
#